data_AF-A0A7Y4ZJD4-F1
#
_entry.id   AF-A0A7Y4ZJD4-F1
#
_cell.length_a   1.000
_cell.length_b   1.000
_cell.length_c   1.000
_cell.angle_alpha   90.00
_cell.angle_beta   90.00
_cell.angle_gamma   90.00
#
_symmetry.space_group_name_H-M   'P 1'
#
loop_
_entity.id
_entity.type
_entity.pdbx_description
1 polymer ?
#
loop_
_entity_poly.entity_id
_entity_poly.type
_entity_poly.pdbx_seq_one_letter_code
_entity_poly.pdbx_strand_id
1 'polypeptide(L)'
;MRSLAWLLILVGVACEAAHPAPPSVLATVDGAADAGDADAIARDGDTSPTPPTEVTTDAPPPPPTVPAVCAMVGSEKVERAILEAPPRSGGRAVRYRTSGAPLYLDHVADRFALTGDERARLDKNGFVVPARLTMPTYADAFHEVYQSELPLYVGADAIFHAVFVTEDELVADLEERSLDPVTDRVLARMHGALAAAAGDYPAEAAADLDVYLAVARSLLSGQRVATVLRKGDADVRAMLDAIAKADAMTEVELFGRRRIVDFSQYVPRGHYVKSARTRQYFKASMWLSRLELNVVSRSSRSSQPGLAPDPDETPREALTALAMADLADRSGAMADVERLDRAWSLLAGRREDLSLGELSKLRKKAQIARVDAAAFAPLKQAIGADYRRTARLHYMPPGSTELPAIATLLGPRVVADAFAMRPLTHGETPDRFVLSAGDVGYALGHDRAKAYIEGDLARFPTLSAQLEKARAIASAPVTGTDLYGAWYGAIRALSEKPTGALPSFTDTEAFSDLRLGSALVAYGQLKHNFVLIAGQPYEEGACNIPDGYVEPVPAVYAWLAEYAHRGAAVADELAPRSWAAGYFRRLERIAGVLRVIARDELAGLPLTADQLRFVAMTTEIHIDDIGTGFATEFNGWYFDLFSHRPAMTVSGSAAPDEPSFKDASFIADFATSSNAGQVSYLGARPPRLGVFLVDTGGAPRAMVGPVARGFEHHGPLAQRLDDGAGRKLTQLEEPWSKSYTVEPAPEPPLLLRGSFDFLDEVSTHRSSPGQITLRSTRNLGPVTVELLDHHRKVTASLQKDVGPKTVVFSFASRPAKVEQGTHATEGIRVRVGEYTYEQSIFFARGVTSTALGGMPKPTW
;
A
#
# COMPACT_ATOMS: atom_id res chain seq x y z
N MET A 1 -62.10 -21.36 -9.01
CA MET A 1 -62.20 -20.91 -10.41
C MET A 1 -60.80 -20.87 -10.99
N ARG A 2 -60.54 -21.82 -11.90
CA ARG A 2 -59.48 -21.93 -12.93
C ARG A 2 -58.03 -21.63 -12.48
N SER A 3 -57.23 -22.63 -12.09
CA SER A 3 -56.52 -23.62 -12.96
C SER A 3 -55.12 -23.11 -13.33
N LEU A 4 -53.98 -23.80 -13.21
CA LEU A 4 -53.61 -25.23 -13.11
C LEU A 4 -52.13 -25.30 -12.61
N ALA A 5 -51.78 -26.10 -11.58
CA ALA A 5 -51.09 -27.41 -11.64
C ALA A 5 -49.57 -27.35 -11.94
N TRP A 6 -48.65 -27.53 -10.95
CA TRP A 6 -48.14 -28.78 -10.34
C TRP A 6 -47.30 -29.66 -11.30
N LEU A 7 -46.06 -30.04 -10.94
CA LEU A 7 -45.72 -31.29 -10.23
C LEU A 7 -44.18 -31.54 -10.14
N LEU A 8 -43.71 -31.92 -8.94
CA LEU A 8 -42.49 -32.69 -8.67
C LEU A 8 -42.55 -34.09 -9.30
N ILE A 9 -41.41 -34.68 -9.68
CA ILE A 9 -41.23 -36.14 -9.64
C ILE A 9 -39.86 -36.48 -9.01
N LEU A 10 -39.96 -37.29 -7.95
CA LEU A 10 -38.94 -38.06 -7.25
C LEU A 10 -39.00 -39.49 -7.82
N VAL A 11 -37.86 -40.11 -8.15
CA VAL A 11 -37.74 -41.59 -8.18
C VAL A 11 -36.33 -41.96 -7.75
N GLY A 12 -36.24 -42.78 -6.70
CA GLY A 12 -35.07 -43.60 -6.38
C GLY A 12 -35.37 -45.08 -6.63
N VAL A 13 -34.32 -45.86 -6.88
CA VAL A 13 -34.22 -47.34 -6.83
C VAL A 13 -32.72 -47.60 -6.56
N ALA A 14 -32.20 -48.03 -5.41
CA ALA A 14 -32.38 -49.25 -4.57
C ALA A 14 -31.64 -50.52 -5.07
N CYS A 15 -30.68 -50.98 -4.24
CA CYS A 15 -30.18 -52.35 -4.02
C CYS A 15 -29.32 -53.04 -5.14
N GLU A 16 -28.35 -53.93 -4.89
CA GLU A 16 -27.90 -54.68 -3.70
C GLU A 16 -26.47 -55.28 -3.93
N ALA A 17 -25.83 -55.74 -2.85
CA ALA A 17 -24.49 -56.33 -2.80
C ALA A 17 -24.42 -57.82 -3.20
N ALA A 18 -23.23 -58.33 -3.57
CA ALA A 18 -22.60 -59.57 -3.04
C ALA A 18 -21.44 -60.11 -3.92
N HIS A 19 -20.31 -60.45 -3.27
CA HIS A 19 -19.25 -61.37 -3.77
C HIS A 19 -19.74 -62.84 -3.74
N PRO A 20 -19.09 -63.81 -4.44
CA PRO A 20 -17.98 -64.60 -3.84
C PRO A 20 -16.89 -65.09 -4.82
N ALA A 21 -15.87 -65.79 -4.26
CA ALA A 21 -14.54 -66.13 -4.79
C ALA A 21 -14.41 -67.56 -5.45
N PRO A 22 -13.24 -68.27 -5.43
CA PRO A 22 -12.34 -68.70 -6.54
C PRO A 22 -12.38 -70.25 -6.83
N PRO A 23 -11.49 -70.95 -7.61
CA PRO A 23 -10.08 -71.30 -7.24
C PRO A 23 -9.03 -71.72 -8.36
N SER A 24 -7.71 -71.60 -8.02
CA SER A 24 -6.51 -72.51 -8.18
C SER A 24 -6.07 -73.29 -9.46
N VAL A 25 -4.73 -73.32 -9.76
CA VAL A 25 -3.76 -74.49 -9.85
C VAL A 25 -2.69 -74.50 -11.00
N LEU A 26 -1.37 -74.60 -10.62
CA LEU A 26 -0.12 -75.28 -11.16
C LEU A 26 0.30 -75.17 -12.67
N ALA A 27 1.57 -75.29 -13.18
CA ALA A 27 2.95 -75.55 -12.70
C ALA A 27 4.03 -75.41 -13.85
N THR A 28 5.28 -75.00 -13.49
CA THR A 28 6.66 -75.42 -13.97
C THR A 28 7.12 -75.22 -15.47
N VAL A 29 8.40 -75.10 -15.93
CA VAL A 29 9.79 -75.51 -15.52
C VAL A 29 10.91 -74.63 -16.21
N ASP A 30 12.07 -74.53 -15.52
CA ASP A 30 13.51 -74.12 -15.70
C ASP A 30 14.31 -73.92 -17.03
N GLY A 31 15.45 -73.19 -16.88
CA GLY A 31 16.81 -73.43 -17.46
C GLY A 31 17.63 -72.15 -17.81
N ALA A 32 18.58 -71.61 -17.01
CA ALA A 32 20.06 -71.87 -16.88
C ALA A 32 20.91 -71.68 -18.18
N ALA A 33 22.13 -71.12 -18.28
CA ALA A 33 23.14 -70.47 -17.39
C ALA A 33 24.33 -69.89 -18.24
N ASP A 34 25.22 -69.09 -17.60
CA ASP A 34 26.69 -68.85 -17.80
C ASP A 34 27.34 -68.52 -19.18
N ALA A 35 28.53 -67.90 -19.36
CA ALA A 35 29.54 -67.17 -18.55
C ALA A 35 30.69 -66.68 -19.49
N GLY A 36 31.55 -65.75 -19.02
CA GLY A 36 33.02 -65.79 -19.28
C GLY A 36 33.70 -64.70 -20.14
N ASP A 37 34.53 -63.86 -19.48
CA ASP A 37 35.95 -63.47 -19.73
C ASP A 37 36.51 -63.22 -21.15
N ALA A 38 37.59 -62.48 -21.42
CA ALA A 38 38.46 -61.46 -20.80
C ALA A 38 39.63 -61.23 -21.81
N ASP A 39 40.42 -60.17 -21.62
CA ASP A 39 41.77 -59.92 -22.18
C ASP A 39 41.96 -59.64 -23.69
N ALA A 40 42.98 -58.92 -24.18
CA ALA A 40 43.95 -57.94 -23.65
C ALA A 40 44.82 -57.44 -24.84
N ILE A 41 45.08 -56.13 -24.88
CA ILE A 41 46.37 -55.43 -25.10
C ILE A 41 47.29 -55.86 -26.29
N ALA A 42 47.64 -54.91 -27.19
CA ALA A 42 49.02 -54.35 -27.32
C ALA A 42 49.34 -53.64 -28.67
N ARG A 43 49.84 -52.40 -28.53
CA ARG A 43 51.06 -51.80 -29.13
C ARG A 43 51.11 -51.13 -30.52
N ASP A 44 51.47 -49.83 -30.41
CA ASP A 44 52.57 -49.07 -31.04
C ASP A 44 52.60 -48.73 -32.55
N GLY A 45 52.90 -47.45 -32.82
CA GLY A 45 53.86 -47.09 -33.88
C GLY A 45 53.46 -45.99 -34.87
N ASP A 46 53.60 -44.72 -34.45
CA ASP A 46 54.20 -43.55 -35.13
C ASP A 46 54.01 -43.23 -36.65
N THR A 47 54.01 -41.91 -36.91
CA THR A 47 54.26 -41.13 -38.13
C THR A 47 53.09 -40.72 -39.05
N SER A 48 52.71 -39.44 -38.92
CA SER A 48 52.03 -38.59 -39.92
C SER A 48 53.03 -38.21 -41.05
N PRO A 49 52.62 -37.92 -42.31
CA PRO A 49 51.82 -36.72 -42.63
C PRO A 49 50.68 -36.89 -43.68
N THR A 50 49.60 -36.13 -43.45
CA THR A 50 48.44 -35.74 -44.32
C THR A 50 48.81 -35.22 -45.73
N PRO A 51 47.89 -35.02 -46.72
CA PRO A 51 46.39 -35.15 -46.80
C PRO A 51 45.92 -35.86 -48.13
N PRO A 52 44.65 -35.80 -48.64
CA PRO A 52 43.41 -35.23 -48.12
C PRO A 52 42.21 -36.19 -48.00
N THR A 53 41.27 -35.67 -47.24
CA THR A 53 39.92 -36.07 -46.86
C THR A 53 39.01 -36.43 -48.03
N GLU A 54 38.39 -37.62 -47.96
CA GLU A 54 37.10 -37.90 -48.60
C GLU A 54 36.05 -38.00 -47.49
N VAL A 55 34.97 -37.25 -47.65
CA VAL A 55 33.88 -37.11 -46.69
C VAL A 55 32.96 -38.33 -46.80
N THR A 56 32.90 -39.16 -45.77
CA THR A 56 31.77 -40.07 -45.53
C THR A 56 30.89 -39.50 -44.43
N THR A 57 29.64 -39.27 -44.77
CA THR A 57 28.56 -38.87 -43.86
C THR A 57 28.23 -40.03 -42.92
N ASP A 58 28.64 -39.94 -41.66
CA ASP A 58 28.13 -40.84 -40.61
C ASP A 58 26.74 -40.37 -40.17
N ALA A 59 25.74 -41.19 -40.48
CA ALA A 59 24.40 -41.05 -39.92
C ALA A 59 24.45 -41.25 -38.39
N PRO A 60 23.66 -40.49 -37.60
CA PRO A 60 23.60 -40.70 -36.16
C PRO A 60 23.07 -42.11 -35.84
N PRO A 61 23.58 -42.77 -34.79
CA PRO A 61 23.10 -44.09 -34.38
C PRO A 61 21.61 -44.02 -34.02
N PRO A 62 20.83 -45.10 -34.26
CA PRO A 62 19.43 -45.15 -33.87
C PRO A 62 19.31 -44.94 -32.35
N PRO A 63 18.22 -44.30 -31.88
CA PRO A 63 18.02 -44.06 -30.46
C PRO A 63 18.04 -45.40 -29.70
N PRO A 64 18.59 -45.44 -28.47
CA PRO A 64 18.55 -46.64 -27.66
C PRO A 64 17.10 -47.06 -27.45
N THR A 65 16.77 -48.30 -27.80
CA THR A 65 15.47 -48.91 -27.50
C THR A 65 15.36 -49.10 -25.99
N VAL A 66 14.84 -48.08 -25.31
CA VAL A 66 14.39 -48.21 -23.91
C VAL A 66 13.18 -49.14 -23.92
N PRO A 67 13.12 -50.19 -23.07
CA PRO A 67 11.92 -51.02 -22.97
C PRO A 67 10.70 -50.14 -22.75
N ALA A 68 9.53 -50.50 -23.32
CA ALA A 68 8.30 -49.76 -23.09
C ALA A 68 7.96 -49.72 -21.58
N VAL A 69 8.28 -48.62 -20.91
CA VAL A 69 8.08 -48.43 -19.46
C VAL A 69 6.63 -48.06 -19.13
N CYS A 70 5.66 -48.52 -19.92
CA CYS A 70 4.23 -48.32 -19.65
C CYS A 70 3.69 -49.20 -18.52
N ALA A 71 4.54 -50.04 -17.90
CA ALA A 71 4.14 -50.83 -16.74
C ALA A 71 4.10 -49.94 -15.49
N MET A 72 2.91 -49.80 -14.88
CA MET A 72 2.74 -49.24 -13.55
C MET A 72 3.44 -50.16 -12.53
N VAL A 73 4.74 -49.98 -12.32
CA VAL A 73 5.46 -50.53 -11.16
C VAL A 73 5.02 -49.71 -9.94
N GLY A 74 4.77 -50.34 -8.79
CA GLY A 74 4.39 -49.62 -7.57
C GLY A 74 5.41 -48.50 -7.27
N SER A 75 4.93 -47.25 -7.23
CA SER A 75 5.79 -46.05 -7.23
C SER A 75 6.77 -46.03 -6.06
N GLU A 76 6.34 -46.47 -4.87
CA GLU A 76 7.18 -46.56 -3.66
C GLU A 76 8.44 -47.41 -3.85
N LYS A 77 8.36 -48.49 -4.63
CA LYS A 77 9.53 -49.35 -4.88
C LYS A 77 10.53 -48.65 -5.79
N VAL A 78 10.04 -47.92 -6.79
CA VAL A 78 10.86 -47.14 -7.72
C VAL A 78 11.50 -45.95 -6.99
N GLU A 79 10.71 -45.21 -6.22
CA GLU A 79 11.17 -44.11 -5.37
C GLU A 79 12.26 -44.56 -4.41
N ARG A 80 12.04 -45.66 -3.68
CA ARG A 80 13.03 -46.22 -2.77
C ARG A 80 14.31 -46.61 -3.48
N ALA A 81 14.19 -47.32 -4.62
CA ALA A 81 15.36 -47.70 -5.40
C ALA A 81 16.16 -46.48 -5.90
N ILE A 82 15.49 -45.36 -6.22
CA ILE A 82 16.13 -44.10 -6.60
C ILE A 82 16.83 -43.47 -5.39
N LEU A 83 16.16 -43.39 -4.24
CA LEU A 83 16.70 -42.78 -3.02
C LEU A 83 17.89 -43.57 -2.44
N GLU A 84 17.89 -44.89 -2.61
CA GLU A 84 18.98 -45.78 -2.18
C GLU A 84 20.11 -45.90 -3.23
N ALA A 85 19.92 -45.38 -4.44
CA ALA A 85 20.91 -45.50 -5.51
C ALA A 85 22.19 -44.70 -5.18
N PRO A 86 23.39 -45.28 -5.40
CA PRO A 86 24.64 -44.55 -5.20
C PRO A 86 24.78 -43.41 -6.24
N PRO A 87 25.47 -42.32 -5.88
CA PRO A 87 25.73 -41.21 -6.81
C PRO A 87 26.43 -41.70 -8.07
N ARG A 88 25.91 -41.32 -9.24
CA ARG A 88 26.53 -41.63 -10.54
C ARG A 88 27.49 -40.53 -10.95
N SER A 89 28.62 -40.89 -11.55
CA SER A 89 29.53 -39.92 -12.19
C SER A 89 28.97 -39.49 -13.54
N GLY A 90 28.90 -38.17 -13.75
CA GLY A 90 28.36 -37.57 -14.97
C GLY A 90 29.36 -37.54 -16.12
N GLY A 91 28.87 -37.73 -17.35
CA GLY A 91 29.61 -37.43 -18.58
C GLY A 91 29.63 -35.92 -18.89
N ARG A 92 30.52 -35.50 -19.79
CA ARG A 92 30.63 -34.09 -20.21
C ARG A 92 29.39 -33.67 -21.03
N ALA A 93 28.72 -32.59 -20.63
CA ALA A 93 27.63 -32.02 -21.43
C ALA A 93 28.11 -31.61 -22.83
N VAL A 94 27.41 -32.08 -23.86
CA VAL A 94 27.57 -31.57 -25.23
C VAL A 94 26.69 -30.34 -25.36
N ARG A 95 27.29 -29.17 -25.60
CA ARG A 95 26.51 -27.95 -25.89
C ARG A 95 25.73 -28.16 -27.18
N TYR A 96 24.43 -27.86 -27.16
CA TYR A 96 23.65 -27.76 -28.39
C TYR A 96 24.33 -26.76 -29.33
N ARG A 97 24.90 -27.29 -30.41
CA ARG A 97 25.37 -26.52 -31.57
C ARG A 97 24.38 -26.85 -32.68
N THR A 98 24.03 -25.86 -33.49
CA THR A 98 23.07 -25.94 -34.61
C THR A 98 23.38 -27.01 -35.68
N SER A 99 24.40 -27.84 -35.50
CA SER A 99 24.71 -29.00 -36.34
C SER A 99 23.93 -30.23 -35.86
N GLY A 100 22.69 -30.37 -36.35
CA GLY A 100 21.81 -31.53 -36.14
C GLY A 100 20.50 -31.19 -35.45
N ALA A 101 19.37 -31.70 -35.95
CA ALA A 101 18.06 -31.49 -35.35
C ALA A 101 17.97 -32.21 -33.98
N PRO A 102 17.48 -31.55 -32.90
CA PRO A 102 17.25 -32.22 -31.63
C PRO A 102 16.30 -33.41 -31.78
N LEU A 103 16.55 -34.47 -31.02
CA LEU A 103 15.61 -35.59 -30.92
C LEU A 103 14.23 -35.08 -30.48
N TYR A 104 13.18 -35.64 -31.11
CA TYR A 104 11.77 -35.33 -30.87
C TYR A 104 11.29 -33.92 -31.23
N LEU A 105 12.14 -33.04 -31.79
CA LEU A 105 11.70 -31.69 -32.16
C LEU A 105 10.58 -31.72 -33.21
N ASP A 106 10.69 -32.58 -34.23
CA ASP A 106 9.66 -32.69 -35.27
C ASP A 106 8.31 -33.16 -34.69
N HIS A 107 8.31 -34.12 -33.77
CA HIS A 107 7.10 -34.57 -33.08
C HIS A 107 6.42 -33.46 -32.28
N VAL A 108 7.18 -32.69 -31.49
CA VAL A 108 6.65 -31.53 -30.74
C VAL A 108 6.13 -30.47 -31.70
N ALA A 109 6.89 -30.21 -32.77
CA ALA A 109 6.59 -29.16 -33.72
C ALA A 109 5.38 -29.46 -34.60
N ASP A 110 5.15 -30.73 -34.93
CA ASP A 110 3.97 -31.21 -35.63
C ASP A 110 2.75 -31.22 -34.72
N ARG A 111 2.88 -31.77 -33.50
CA ARG A 111 1.76 -31.84 -32.53
C ARG A 111 1.20 -30.46 -32.21
N PHE A 112 2.07 -29.46 -32.04
CA PHE A 112 1.66 -28.10 -31.70
C PHE A 112 1.65 -27.14 -32.88
N ALA A 113 2.03 -27.57 -34.09
CA ALA A 113 2.20 -26.72 -35.26
C ALA A 113 3.02 -25.45 -34.94
N LEU A 114 4.26 -25.61 -34.47
CA LEU A 114 5.12 -24.48 -34.08
C LEU A 114 5.31 -23.51 -35.25
N THR A 115 4.99 -22.24 -35.02
CA THR A 115 5.08 -21.17 -36.04
C THR A 115 6.54 -20.84 -36.38
N GLY A 116 6.76 -20.14 -37.50
CA GLY A 116 8.10 -19.69 -37.88
C GLY A 116 8.77 -18.85 -36.79
N ASP A 117 8.02 -17.95 -36.16
CA ASP A 117 8.52 -17.10 -35.07
C ASP A 117 8.81 -17.90 -33.79
N GLU A 118 7.99 -18.90 -33.46
CA GLU A 118 8.21 -19.80 -32.32
C GLU A 118 9.48 -20.63 -32.52
N ARG A 119 9.68 -21.16 -33.72
CA ARG A 119 10.91 -21.89 -34.10
C ARG A 119 12.13 -20.98 -34.05
N ALA A 120 12.04 -19.77 -34.60
CA ALA A 120 13.14 -18.79 -34.54
C ALA A 120 13.50 -18.41 -33.09
N ARG A 121 12.51 -18.31 -32.18
CA ARG A 121 12.76 -18.09 -30.75
C ARG A 121 13.38 -19.31 -30.07
N LEU A 122 12.92 -20.51 -30.40
CA LEU A 122 13.50 -21.76 -29.93
C LEU A 122 14.97 -21.88 -30.35
N ASP A 123 15.30 -21.58 -31.60
CA ASP A 123 16.66 -21.60 -32.11
C ASP A 123 17.56 -20.57 -31.42
N LYS A 124 17.03 -19.37 -31.16
CA LYS A 124 17.75 -18.29 -30.50
C LYS A 124 18.03 -18.56 -29.02
N ASN A 125 17.01 -18.99 -28.27
CA ASN A 125 17.06 -19.07 -26.82
C ASN A 125 17.34 -20.50 -26.31
N GLY A 126 17.17 -21.52 -27.16
CA GLY A 126 17.12 -22.93 -26.77
C GLY A 126 15.81 -23.35 -26.08
N PHE A 127 14.83 -22.45 -25.98
CA PHE A 127 13.47 -22.73 -25.52
C PHE A 127 12.47 -21.67 -26.06
N VAL A 128 11.19 -22.00 -26.07
CA VAL A 128 10.09 -21.08 -26.38
C VAL A 128 8.88 -21.42 -25.52
N VAL A 129 8.13 -20.40 -25.05
CA VAL A 129 6.85 -20.56 -24.34
C VAL A 129 5.76 -19.90 -25.18
N PRO A 130 5.06 -20.64 -26.05
CA PRO A 130 4.02 -20.08 -26.90
C PRO A 130 2.80 -19.64 -26.09
N ALA A 131 2.45 -18.35 -26.15
CA ALA A 131 1.28 -17.82 -25.42
C ALA A 131 -0.04 -18.50 -25.81
N ARG A 132 -0.16 -19.02 -27.05
CA ARG A 132 -1.35 -19.75 -27.52
C ARG A 132 -1.52 -21.14 -26.89
N LEU A 133 -0.47 -21.69 -26.26
CA LEU A 133 -0.49 -23.01 -25.63
C LEU A 133 -0.74 -22.90 -24.12
N THR A 134 -1.56 -21.94 -23.70
CA THR A 134 -2.00 -21.83 -22.31
C THR A 134 -2.92 -23.01 -21.96
N MET A 135 -2.59 -23.70 -20.87
CA MET A 135 -3.41 -24.78 -20.30
C MET A 135 -4.13 -24.30 -19.04
N PRO A 136 -5.35 -24.79 -18.73
CA PRO A 136 -6.08 -24.38 -17.54
C PRO A 136 -5.38 -24.79 -16.24
N THR A 137 -4.76 -25.97 -16.22
CA THR A 137 -4.05 -26.50 -15.06
C THR A 137 -2.74 -27.21 -15.47
N TYR A 138 -1.84 -27.41 -14.51
CA TYR A 138 -0.66 -28.26 -14.74
C TYR A 138 -1.04 -29.73 -15.02
N ALA A 139 -2.16 -30.22 -14.47
CA ALA A 139 -2.66 -31.56 -14.75
C ALA A 139 -3.07 -31.72 -16.22
N ASP A 140 -3.79 -30.74 -16.77
CA ASP A 140 -4.14 -30.72 -18.20
C ASP A 140 -2.89 -30.64 -19.07
N ALA A 141 -1.89 -29.84 -18.66
CA ALA A 141 -0.63 -29.72 -19.38
C ALA A 141 0.16 -31.04 -19.40
N PHE A 142 0.29 -31.72 -18.27
CA PHE A 142 0.97 -33.02 -18.22
C PHE A 142 0.17 -34.12 -18.90
N HIS A 143 -1.16 -34.10 -18.80
CA HIS A 143 -2.03 -35.02 -19.54
C HIS A 143 -1.89 -34.80 -21.04
N GLU A 144 -1.80 -33.55 -21.51
CA GLU A 144 -1.55 -33.22 -22.91
C GLU A 144 -0.20 -33.78 -23.39
N VAL A 145 0.85 -33.63 -22.61
CA VAL A 145 2.18 -34.20 -22.92
C VAL A 145 2.10 -35.73 -22.97
N TYR A 146 1.42 -36.35 -22.00
CA TYR A 146 1.26 -37.79 -21.91
C TYR A 146 0.45 -38.37 -23.08
N GLN A 147 -0.75 -37.85 -23.35
CA GLN A 147 -1.65 -38.35 -24.40
C GLN A 147 -1.08 -38.16 -25.81
N SER A 148 -0.20 -37.17 -25.97
CA SER A 148 0.48 -36.87 -27.23
C SER A 148 1.84 -37.56 -27.35
N GLU A 149 2.21 -38.41 -26.38
CA GLU A 149 3.48 -39.13 -26.33
C GLU A 149 4.72 -38.22 -26.48
N LEU A 150 4.63 -37.00 -25.95
CA LEU A 150 5.70 -36.01 -26.04
C LEU A 150 6.73 -36.20 -24.91
N PRO A 151 8.01 -35.85 -25.15
CA PRO A 151 9.01 -35.81 -24.10
C PRO A 151 8.63 -34.83 -22.98
N LEU A 152 8.76 -35.27 -21.74
CA LEU A 152 8.33 -34.53 -20.55
C LEU A 152 9.42 -33.60 -20.02
N TYR A 153 9.08 -32.32 -19.85
CA TYR A 153 9.84 -31.36 -19.05
C TYR A 153 9.08 -31.07 -17.75
N VAL A 154 9.70 -31.33 -16.60
CA VAL A 154 9.14 -31.01 -15.28
C VAL A 154 9.87 -29.79 -14.72
N GLY A 155 9.19 -28.63 -14.74
CA GLY A 155 9.67 -27.39 -14.14
C GLY A 155 9.33 -27.29 -12.64
N ALA A 156 10.05 -26.42 -11.93
CA ALA A 156 9.80 -26.16 -10.51
C ALA A 156 8.39 -25.58 -10.24
N ASP A 157 7.85 -24.82 -11.20
CA ASP A 157 6.55 -24.13 -11.04
C ASP A 157 5.40 -25.10 -10.80
N ALA A 158 5.39 -26.25 -11.47
CA ALA A 158 4.37 -27.28 -11.27
C ALA A 158 4.43 -27.87 -9.86
N ILE A 159 5.65 -28.02 -9.31
CA ILE A 159 5.87 -28.51 -7.95
C ILE A 159 5.46 -27.45 -6.92
N PHE A 160 5.85 -26.19 -7.11
CA PHE A 160 5.42 -25.08 -6.25
C PHE A 160 3.90 -24.92 -6.27
N HIS A 161 3.26 -25.05 -7.44
CA HIS A 161 1.81 -25.01 -7.53
C HIS A 161 1.14 -26.17 -6.79
N ALA A 162 1.64 -27.40 -6.94
CA ALA A 162 1.09 -28.56 -6.22
C ALA A 162 1.24 -28.41 -4.70
N VAL A 163 2.40 -27.96 -4.22
CA VAL A 163 2.64 -27.64 -2.81
C VAL A 163 1.71 -26.52 -2.36
N PHE A 164 1.59 -25.44 -3.13
CA PHE A 164 0.72 -24.30 -2.84
C PHE A 164 -0.74 -24.72 -2.65
N VAL A 165 -1.32 -25.48 -3.58
CA VAL A 165 -2.72 -25.91 -3.49
C VAL A 165 -2.91 -26.83 -2.28
N THR A 166 -2.00 -27.79 -2.07
CA THR A 166 -2.07 -28.73 -0.95
C THR A 166 -1.91 -28.02 0.40
N GLU A 167 -1.03 -27.02 0.47
CA GLU A 167 -0.78 -26.25 1.68
C GLU A 167 -1.91 -25.25 1.96
N ASP A 168 -2.52 -24.65 0.93
CA ASP A 168 -3.73 -23.82 1.10
C ASP A 168 -4.85 -24.65 1.72
N GLU A 169 -5.04 -25.89 1.26
CA GLU A 169 -5.99 -26.83 1.84
C GLU A 169 -5.60 -27.27 3.25
N LEU A 170 -4.32 -27.58 3.50
CA LEU A 170 -3.83 -27.96 4.83
C LEU A 170 -4.04 -26.84 5.85
N VAL A 171 -3.65 -25.60 5.52
CA VAL A 171 -3.82 -24.45 6.41
C VAL A 171 -5.30 -24.20 6.66
N ALA A 172 -6.12 -24.20 5.60
CA ALA A 172 -7.57 -24.06 5.74
C ALA A 172 -8.17 -25.16 6.65
N ASP A 173 -7.76 -26.42 6.48
CA ASP A 173 -8.27 -27.54 7.28
C ASP A 173 -7.83 -27.45 8.75
N LEU A 174 -6.57 -27.10 8.99
CA LEU A 174 -6.04 -26.88 10.34
C LEU A 174 -6.77 -25.73 11.02
N GLU A 175 -7.00 -24.63 10.32
CA GLU A 175 -7.71 -23.48 10.85
C GLU A 175 -9.17 -23.82 11.16
N GLU A 176 -9.90 -24.41 10.22
CA GLU A 176 -11.32 -24.72 10.39
C GLU A 176 -11.56 -25.83 11.42
N ARG A 177 -10.79 -26.93 11.36
CA ARG A 177 -11.03 -28.10 12.23
C ARG A 177 -10.33 -28.01 13.57
N SER A 178 -9.21 -27.30 13.66
CA SER A 178 -8.37 -27.29 14.87
C SER A 178 -8.31 -25.93 15.55
N LEU A 179 -8.04 -24.84 14.83
CA LEU A 179 -7.77 -23.54 15.47
C LEU A 179 -9.06 -22.78 15.79
N ASP A 180 -10.03 -22.77 14.88
CA ASP A 180 -11.30 -22.07 15.04
C ASP A 180 -12.09 -22.51 16.31
N PRO A 181 -12.28 -23.82 16.57
CA PRO A 181 -12.89 -24.27 17.84
C PRO A 181 -12.09 -23.90 19.09
N VAL A 182 -10.76 -23.79 18.98
CA VAL A 182 -9.90 -23.36 20.09
C VAL A 182 -10.07 -21.85 20.32
N THR A 183 -10.11 -21.05 19.25
CA THR A 183 -10.37 -19.60 19.31
C THR A 183 -11.73 -19.32 19.95
N ASP A 184 -12.80 -20.00 19.53
CA ASP A 184 -14.13 -19.84 20.13
C ASP A 184 -14.11 -20.15 21.63
N ARG A 185 -13.46 -21.25 22.02
CA ARG A 185 -13.33 -21.65 23.43
C ARG A 185 -12.53 -20.64 24.26
N VAL A 186 -11.42 -20.11 23.74
CA VAL A 186 -10.63 -19.06 24.40
C VAL A 186 -11.50 -17.83 24.65
N LEU A 187 -12.14 -17.33 23.60
CA LEU A 187 -12.95 -16.12 23.70
C LEU A 187 -14.16 -16.31 24.61
N ALA A 188 -14.84 -17.46 24.55
CA ALA A 188 -15.98 -17.77 25.40
C ALA A 188 -15.59 -17.85 26.88
N ARG A 189 -14.48 -18.53 27.20
CA ARG A 189 -13.97 -18.65 28.58
C ARG A 189 -13.53 -17.31 29.16
N MET A 190 -12.74 -16.55 28.40
CA MET A 190 -12.25 -15.24 28.86
C MET A 190 -13.41 -14.27 29.05
N HIS A 191 -14.29 -14.12 28.05
CA HIS A 191 -15.43 -13.19 28.15
C HIS A 191 -16.41 -13.61 29.26
N GLY A 192 -16.63 -14.92 29.47
CA GLY A 192 -17.48 -15.44 30.54
C GLY A 192 -16.91 -15.21 31.95
N ALA A 193 -15.58 -15.21 32.11
CA ALA A 193 -14.91 -14.95 33.38
C ALA A 193 -14.77 -13.46 33.72
N LEU A 194 -14.93 -12.57 32.72
CA LEU A 194 -14.63 -11.15 32.85
C LEU A 194 -15.46 -10.46 33.94
N ALA A 195 -16.76 -10.73 34.03
CA ALA A 195 -17.64 -10.11 35.02
C ALA A 195 -17.19 -10.37 36.47
N ALA A 196 -16.66 -11.57 36.75
CA ALA A 196 -16.16 -11.93 38.07
C ALA A 196 -14.78 -11.32 38.37
N ALA A 197 -13.95 -11.13 37.34
CA ALA A 197 -12.59 -10.59 37.48
C ALA A 197 -12.54 -9.05 37.43
N ALA A 198 -13.57 -8.38 36.89
CA ALA A 198 -13.55 -6.95 36.60
C ALA A 198 -13.21 -6.06 37.81
N GLY A 199 -13.63 -6.43 39.02
CA GLY A 199 -13.33 -5.68 40.25
C GLY A 199 -11.84 -5.68 40.66
N ASP A 200 -11.04 -6.58 40.08
CA ASP A 200 -9.60 -6.66 40.33
C ASP A 200 -8.77 -5.81 39.37
N TYR A 201 -9.40 -5.23 38.34
CA TYR A 201 -8.77 -4.42 37.30
C TYR A 201 -9.18 -2.95 37.43
N PRO A 202 -8.42 -2.00 36.85
CA PRO A 202 -8.92 -0.64 36.65
C PRO A 202 -10.19 -0.68 35.82
N ALA A 203 -11.22 0.08 36.22
CA ALA A 203 -12.54 0.04 35.58
C ALA A 203 -12.46 0.24 34.05
N GLU A 204 -11.65 1.20 33.60
CA GLU A 204 -11.45 1.47 32.18
C GLU A 204 -10.78 0.29 31.44
N ALA A 205 -9.77 -0.34 32.03
CA ALA A 205 -9.08 -1.49 31.43
C ALA A 205 -9.99 -2.73 31.34
N ALA A 206 -10.81 -2.97 32.38
CA ALA A 206 -11.81 -4.04 32.35
C ALA A 206 -12.84 -3.81 31.23
N ALA A 207 -13.29 -2.57 31.07
CA ALA A 207 -14.29 -2.20 30.09
C ALA A 207 -13.74 -2.20 28.65
N ASP A 208 -12.46 -1.86 28.47
CA ASP A 208 -11.77 -1.99 27.18
C ASP A 208 -11.58 -3.46 26.78
N LEU A 209 -11.21 -4.31 27.74
CA LEU A 209 -11.11 -5.76 27.54
C LEU A 209 -12.47 -6.39 27.19
N ASP A 210 -13.56 -5.90 27.79
CA ASP A 210 -14.93 -6.30 27.44
C ASP A 210 -15.26 -6.00 25.98
N VAL A 211 -14.99 -4.77 25.52
CA VAL A 211 -15.17 -4.39 24.11
C VAL A 211 -14.29 -5.24 23.19
N TYR A 212 -13.01 -5.45 23.53
CA TYR A 212 -12.08 -6.26 22.75
C TYR A 212 -12.60 -7.69 22.53
N LEU A 213 -13.07 -8.34 23.60
CA LEU A 213 -13.57 -9.71 23.56
C LEU A 213 -14.97 -9.80 22.90
N ALA A 214 -15.84 -8.82 23.14
CA ALA A 214 -17.17 -8.77 22.52
C ALA A 214 -17.09 -8.60 21.00
N VAL A 215 -16.21 -7.72 20.50
CA VAL A 215 -15.94 -7.58 19.05
C VAL A 215 -15.41 -8.89 18.48
N ALA A 216 -14.38 -9.49 19.09
CA ALA A 216 -13.80 -10.75 18.61
C ALA A 216 -14.83 -11.88 18.51
N ARG A 217 -15.67 -12.06 19.55
CA ARG A 217 -16.76 -13.06 19.55
C ARG A 217 -17.83 -12.75 18.53
N SER A 218 -18.12 -11.47 18.31
CA SER A 218 -19.10 -11.05 17.32
C SER A 218 -18.64 -11.36 15.89
N LEU A 219 -17.37 -11.11 15.60
CA LEU A 219 -16.74 -11.45 14.32
C LEU A 219 -16.72 -12.96 14.11
N LEU A 220 -16.36 -13.74 15.13
CA LEU A 220 -16.23 -15.19 15.04
C LEU A 220 -17.57 -15.90 14.87
N SER A 221 -18.62 -15.43 15.57
CA SER A 221 -19.96 -16.01 15.46
C SER A 221 -20.77 -15.47 14.28
N GLY A 222 -20.35 -14.33 13.71
CA GLY A 222 -21.15 -13.58 12.75
C GLY A 222 -22.41 -12.95 13.33
N GLN A 223 -22.55 -12.93 14.67
CA GLN A 223 -23.68 -12.35 15.38
C GLN A 223 -23.18 -11.40 16.46
N ARG A 224 -23.87 -10.29 16.68
CA ARG A 224 -23.48 -9.32 17.69
C ARG A 224 -23.56 -9.93 19.10
N VAL A 225 -22.43 -9.96 19.80
CA VAL A 225 -22.29 -10.34 21.21
C VAL A 225 -22.21 -9.06 22.06
N ALA A 226 -23.05 -8.97 23.08
CA ALA A 226 -23.09 -7.81 23.98
C ALA A 226 -21.93 -7.81 24.99
N THR A 227 -21.54 -6.63 25.42
CA THR A 227 -20.62 -6.38 26.55
C THR A 227 -21.24 -6.84 27.87
N VAL A 228 -20.41 -7.35 28.81
CA VAL A 228 -20.88 -7.78 30.15
C VAL A 228 -20.72 -6.72 31.24
N LEU A 229 -19.90 -5.69 31.01
CA LEU A 229 -19.59 -4.61 31.96
C LEU A 229 -20.22 -3.27 31.56
N ARG A 230 -20.26 -2.95 30.26
CA ARG A 230 -20.85 -1.69 29.76
C ARG A 230 -22.32 -1.84 29.41
N LYS A 231 -23.14 -0.83 29.76
CA LYS A 231 -24.50 -0.67 29.26
C LYS A 231 -24.45 0.12 27.95
N GLY A 232 -24.88 -0.51 26.86
CA GLY A 232 -24.78 0.06 25.52
C GLY A 232 -23.53 -0.45 24.81
N ASP A 233 -23.73 -1.12 23.69
CA ASP A 233 -22.70 -1.77 22.86
C ASP A 233 -22.21 -0.85 21.74
N ALA A 234 -22.17 0.46 21.99
CA ALA A 234 -21.88 1.46 20.96
C ALA A 234 -20.47 1.26 20.35
N ASP A 235 -19.46 1.06 21.19
CA ASP A 235 -18.08 0.83 20.74
C ASP A 235 -17.97 -0.48 19.93
N VAL A 236 -18.64 -1.54 20.38
CA VAL A 236 -18.69 -2.83 19.66
C VAL A 236 -19.34 -2.64 18.30
N ARG A 237 -20.47 -1.94 18.22
CA ARG A 237 -21.14 -1.64 16.94
C ARG A 237 -20.25 -0.82 16.02
N ALA A 238 -19.63 0.25 16.53
CA ALA A 238 -18.73 1.10 15.74
C ALA A 238 -17.59 0.28 15.12
N MET A 239 -16.95 -0.60 15.90
CA MET A 239 -15.88 -1.46 15.40
C MET A 239 -16.39 -2.50 14.39
N LEU A 240 -17.55 -3.12 14.65
CA LEU A 240 -18.14 -4.08 13.71
C LEU A 240 -18.56 -3.42 12.39
N ASP A 241 -19.10 -2.20 12.44
CA ASP A 241 -19.50 -1.42 11.27
C ASP A 241 -18.26 -1.02 10.46
N ALA A 242 -17.18 -0.56 11.11
CA ALA A 242 -15.91 -0.27 10.46
C ALA A 242 -15.27 -1.52 9.80
N ILE A 243 -15.32 -2.67 10.47
CA ILE A 243 -14.85 -3.97 9.93
C ILE A 243 -15.80 -4.54 8.86
N ALA A 244 -17.07 -4.16 8.87
CA ALA A 244 -18.00 -4.52 7.81
C ALA A 244 -17.73 -3.69 6.54
N LYS A 245 -17.41 -2.41 6.71
CA LYS A 245 -17.01 -1.49 5.64
C LYS A 245 -15.66 -1.90 5.02
N ALA A 246 -14.64 -2.09 5.87
CA ALA A 246 -13.33 -2.67 5.55
C ALA A 246 -12.65 -2.14 4.27
N ASP A 247 -12.61 -0.81 4.08
CA ASP A 247 -12.11 -0.20 2.85
C ASP A 247 -10.97 0.81 3.03
N ALA A 248 -10.69 1.24 4.27
CA ALA A 248 -9.69 2.28 4.52
C ALA A 248 -8.93 2.09 5.84
N MET A 249 -7.82 2.83 5.96
CA MET A 249 -7.29 3.20 7.26
C MET A 249 -8.18 4.27 7.86
N THR A 250 -8.62 4.06 9.09
CA THR A 250 -9.55 4.97 9.75
C THR A 250 -9.02 5.27 11.13
N GLU A 251 -9.12 6.55 11.51
CA GLU A 251 -8.87 6.92 12.87
C GLU A 251 -10.09 6.60 13.75
N VAL A 252 -9.84 5.97 14.89
CA VAL A 252 -10.88 5.63 15.85
C VAL A 252 -10.46 6.05 17.25
N GLU A 253 -11.43 6.45 18.06
CA GLU A 253 -11.25 6.57 19.50
C GLU A 253 -11.49 5.19 20.14
N LEU A 254 -10.41 4.56 20.59
CA LEU A 254 -10.46 3.22 21.18
C LEU A 254 -9.43 3.10 22.30
N PHE A 255 -9.86 2.55 23.43
CA PHE A 255 -9.04 2.34 24.63
C PHE A 255 -8.43 3.64 25.20
N GLY A 256 -9.20 4.73 25.12
CA GLY A 256 -8.87 6.02 25.74
C GLY A 256 -7.91 6.90 24.93
N ARG A 257 -7.72 6.62 23.64
CA ARG A 257 -6.99 7.50 22.71
C ARG A 257 -7.48 7.37 21.28
N ARG A 258 -7.14 8.37 20.46
CA ARG A 258 -7.20 8.30 19.00
C ARG A 258 -6.11 7.36 18.47
N ARG A 259 -6.44 6.52 17.48
CA ARG A 259 -5.49 5.60 16.83
C ARG A 259 -5.90 5.28 15.40
N ILE A 260 -4.93 5.01 14.54
CA ILE A 260 -5.17 4.54 13.17
C ILE A 260 -5.31 3.02 13.14
N VAL A 261 -6.41 2.53 12.60
CA VAL A 261 -6.65 1.11 12.32
C VAL A 261 -6.87 0.93 10.83
N ASP A 262 -6.11 0.01 10.22
CA ASP A 262 -6.34 -0.40 8.83
C ASP A 262 -7.49 -1.42 8.78
N PHE A 263 -8.71 -0.95 8.54
CA PHE A 263 -9.88 -1.82 8.40
C PHE A 263 -9.88 -2.59 7.07
N SER A 264 -9.11 -2.16 6.06
CA SER A 264 -8.99 -2.88 4.78
C SER A 264 -8.37 -4.27 4.95
N GLN A 265 -7.57 -4.47 5.99
CA GLN A 265 -6.97 -5.79 6.31
C GLN A 265 -8.02 -6.84 6.69
N TYR A 266 -9.24 -6.44 7.06
CA TYR A 266 -10.30 -7.34 7.47
C TYR A 266 -11.11 -7.89 6.29
N VAL A 267 -10.78 -7.51 5.05
CA VAL A 267 -11.34 -8.10 3.83
C VAL A 267 -10.82 -9.54 3.68
N PRO A 268 -11.69 -10.56 3.76
CA PRO A 268 -11.28 -11.95 3.55
C PRO A 268 -10.71 -12.15 2.14
N ARG A 269 -9.59 -12.87 2.04
CA ARG A 269 -8.87 -13.13 0.79
C ARG A 269 -8.20 -14.50 0.85
N GLY A 270 -7.83 -15.08 -0.28
CA GLY A 270 -7.38 -16.47 -0.34
C GLY A 270 -8.48 -17.46 0.04
N HIS A 271 -8.17 -18.57 0.73
CA HIS A 271 -9.18 -19.57 1.08
C HIS A 271 -10.27 -19.09 2.04
N TYR A 272 -10.08 -17.95 2.71
CA TYR A 272 -11.08 -17.38 3.62
C TYR A 272 -12.36 -16.92 2.92
N VAL A 273 -12.38 -16.82 1.59
CA VAL A 273 -13.61 -16.49 0.85
C VAL A 273 -14.51 -17.70 0.58
N LYS A 274 -14.04 -18.94 0.86
CA LYS A 274 -14.72 -20.19 0.52
C LYS A 274 -16.04 -20.40 1.28
N SER A 275 -16.17 -19.96 2.53
CA SER A 275 -17.39 -20.14 3.34
C SER A 275 -17.67 -18.96 4.27
N ALA A 276 -18.89 -18.89 4.81
CA ALA A 276 -19.22 -17.88 5.82
C ALA A 276 -18.38 -18.07 7.10
N ARG A 277 -18.10 -19.33 7.47
CA ARG A 277 -17.33 -19.66 8.66
C ARG A 277 -15.87 -19.23 8.53
N THR A 278 -15.23 -19.49 7.38
CA THR A 278 -13.83 -19.06 7.17
C THR A 278 -13.71 -17.55 7.07
N ARG A 279 -14.72 -16.83 6.54
CA ARG A 279 -14.78 -15.36 6.60
C ARG A 279 -14.88 -14.82 8.04
N GLN A 280 -15.72 -15.44 8.87
CA GLN A 280 -15.88 -15.07 10.29
C GLN A 280 -14.59 -15.31 11.07
N TYR A 281 -13.99 -16.49 10.91
CA TYR A 281 -12.71 -16.83 11.51
C TYR A 281 -11.60 -15.86 11.06
N PHE A 282 -11.50 -15.54 9.77
CA PHE A 282 -10.53 -14.57 9.28
C PHE A 282 -10.65 -13.22 9.97
N LYS A 283 -11.87 -12.65 10.02
CA LYS A 283 -12.09 -11.34 10.64
C LYS A 283 -11.77 -11.33 12.13
N ALA A 284 -12.19 -12.38 12.85
CA ALA A 284 -11.91 -12.52 14.27
C ALA A 284 -10.41 -12.69 14.53
N SER A 285 -9.74 -13.57 13.79
CA SER A 285 -8.30 -13.81 13.91
C SER A 285 -7.48 -12.58 13.50
N MET A 286 -7.93 -11.81 12.50
CA MET A 286 -7.32 -10.54 12.12
C MET A 286 -7.46 -9.49 13.23
N TRP A 287 -8.62 -9.40 13.90
CA TRP A 287 -8.79 -8.56 15.09
C TRP A 287 -7.84 -8.97 16.22
N LEU A 288 -7.76 -10.28 16.50
CA LEU A 288 -6.95 -10.84 17.57
C LEU A 288 -5.44 -10.75 17.32
N SER A 289 -5.03 -10.77 16.06
CA SER A 289 -3.62 -10.64 15.69
C SER A 289 -3.22 -9.17 15.55
N ARG A 290 -4.03 -8.32 14.94
CA ARG A 290 -3.63 -6.95 14.60
C ARG A 290 -4.07 -5.87 15.55
N LEU A 291 -5.21 -5.97 16.22
CA LEU A 291 -5.53 -4.90 17.16
C LEU A 291 -4.61 -5.02 18.38
N GLU A 292 -3.67 -4.10 18.47
CA GLU A 292 -2.64 -4.10 19.50
C GLU A 292 -2.96 -3.19 20.68
N LEU A 293 -2.45 -3.56 21.85
CA LEU A 293 -2.37 -2.71 23.02
C LEU A 293 -0.94 -2.16 23.11
N ASN A 294 -0.78 -0.85 23.13
CA ASN A 294 0.54 -0.24 23.31
C ASN A 294 0.97 -0.40 24.79
N VAL A 295 2.08 -1.11 25.03
CA VAL A 295 2.54 -1.47 26.38
C VAL A 295 3.66 -0.55 26.85
N VAL A 296 4.65 -0.29 26.00
CA VAL A 296 5.73 0.68 26.27
C VAL A 296 6.01 1.47 25.01
N SER A 297 5.77 2.78 25.08
CA SER A 297 6.12 3.73 24.01
C SER A 297 7.63 3.88 23.88
N ARG A 298 8.10 4.16 22.66
CA ARG A 298 9.53 4.37 22.34
C ARG A 298 9.70 5.71 21.65
N SER A 299 10.16 5.74 20.40
CA SER A 299 10.13 6.99 19.63
C SER A 299 8.68 7.43 19.35
N SER A 300 7.75 6.48 19.30
CA SER A 300 6.32 6.72 19.22
C SER A 300 5.54 5.59 19.91
N ARG A 301 4.30 5.86 20.30
CA ARG A 301 3.25 4.86 20.56
C ARG A 301 2.70 4.28 19.25
N SER A 302 2.14 3.08 19.33
CA SER A 302 1.67 2.32 18.17
C SER A 302 0.40 2.90 17.58
N SER A 303 0.26 2.87 16.25
CA SER A 303 -0.89 3.43 15.54
C SER A 303 -1.18 4.90 15.93
N GLN A 304 -0.11 5.67 16.22
CA GLN A 304 -0.20 7.09 16.54
C GLN A 304 -0.77 7.84 15.34
N PRO A 305 -1.90 8.56 15.46
CA PRO A 305 -2.42 9.39 14.37
C PRO A 305 -1.56 10.63 14.16
N GLY A 306 -1.74 11.26 13.00
CA GLY A 306 -1.05 12.48 12.62
C GLY A 306 0.35 12.24 12.03
N LEU A 307 1.12 13.32 11.98
CA LEU A 307 2.37 13.42 11.20
C LEU A 307 3.63 13.40 12.06
N ALA A 308 3.50 13.29 13.39
CA ALA A 308 4.60 13.32 14.32
C ALA A 308 4.60 12.09 15.23
N PRO A 309 5.78 11.51 15.53
CA PRO A 309 5.94 10.52 16.58
C PRO A 309 5.47 11.06 17.92
N ASP A 310 4.79 10.22 18.70
CA ASP A 310 4.32 10.59 20.04
C ASP A 310 4.85 9.58 21.06
N PRO A 311 5.88 9.93 21.85
CA PRO A 311 6.49 9.02 22.80
C PRO A 311 5.69 8.87 24.11
N ASP A 312 4.55 9.54 24.25
CA ASP A 312 3.74 9.47 25.46
C ASP A 312 3.31 8.03 25.75
N GLU A 313 3.39 7.67 27.03
CA GLU A 313 2.99 6.35 27.48
C GLU A 313 1.47 6.19 27.48
N THR A 314 1.03 4.94 27.32
CA THR A 314 -0.40 4.57 27.34
C THR A 314 -0.69 3.58 28.48
N PRO A 315 -0.59 3.98 29.77
CA PRO A 315 -0.76 3.06 30.89
C PRO A 315 -2.09 2.29 30.85
N ARG A 316 -3.18 2.92 30.37
CA ARG A 316 -4.49 2.26 30.23
C ARG A 316 -4.44 1.02 29.34
N GLU A 317 -3.77 1.09 28.18
CA GLU A 317 -3.60 -0.06 27.28
C GLU A 317 -2.65 -1.10 27.87
N ALA A 318 -1.55 -0.68 28.50
CA ALA A 318 -0.62 -1.59 29.17
C ALA A 318 -1.30 -2.38 30.30
N LEU A 319 -2.18 -1.73 31.07
CA LEU A 319 -2.99 -2.36 32.11
C LEU A 319 -4.08 -3.26 31.53
N THR A 320 -4.66 -2.89 30.39
CA THR A 320 -5.58 -3.76 29.64
C THR A 320 -4.88 -5.02 29.16
N ALA A 321 -3.62 -4.93 28.72
CA ALA A 321 -2.82 -6.07 28.29
C ALA A 321 -2.50 -7.01 29.47
N LEU A 322 -2.12 -6.44 30.63
CA LEU A 322 -1.93 -7.21 31.86
C LEU A 322 -3.24 -7.86 32.34
N ALA A 323 -4.36 -7.15 32.28
CA ALA A 323 -5.68 -7.69 32.63
C ALA A 323 -6.08 -8.82 31.69
N MET A 324 -5.80 -8.70 30.39
CA MET A 324 -6.04 -9.76 29.41
C MET A 324 -5.23 -11.03 29.71
N ALA A 325 -3.95 -10.89 30.05
CA ALA A 325 -3.11 -12.01 30.44
C ALA A 325 -3.57 -12.66 31.76
N ASP A 326 -3.91 -11.88 32.77
CA ASP A 326 -4.48 -12.37 34.04
C ASP A 326 -5.83 -13.07 33.83
N LEU A 327 -6.70 -12.53 32.97
CA LEU A 327 -7.99 -13.12 32.64
C LEU A 327 -7.82 -14.47 31.92
N ALA A 328 -6.83 -14.58 31.03
CA ALA A 328 -6.50 -15.85 30.38
C ALA A 328 -6.05 -16.91 31.40
N ASP A 329 -5.26 -16.53 32.41
CA ASP A 329 -4.88 -17.41 33.53
C ASP A 329 -6.11 -17.81 34.37
N ARG A 330 -6.93 -16.84 34.81
CA ARG A 330 -8.11 -17.07 35.67
C ARG A 330 -9.22 -17.88 35.00
N SER A 331 -9.41 -17.70 33.70
CA SER A 331 -10.42 -18.42 32.92
C SER A 331 -9.97 -19.83 32.50
N GLY A 332 -8.71 -20.19 32.76
CA GLY A 332 -8.11 -21.44 32.28
C GLY A 332 -7.96 -21.47 30.75
N ALA A 333 -7.94 -20.31 30.09
CA ALA A 333 -7.78 -20.20 28.64
C ALA A 333 -6.31 -20.12 28.20
N MET A 334 -5.36 -19.83 29.11
CA MET A 334 -3.94 -19.60 28.76
C MET A 334 -3.33 -20.74 27.95
N ALA A 335 -3.56 -22.00 28.32
CA ALA A 335 -3.02 -23.14 27.58
C ALA A 335 -3.56 -23.23 26.14
N ASP A 336 -4.81 -22.82 25.91
CA ASP A 336 -5.41 -22.76 24.58
C ASP A 336 -4.87 -21.55 23.78
N VAL A 337 -4.63 -20.42 24.43
CA VAL A 337 -3.94 -19.26 23.82
C VAL A 337 -2.53 -19.64 23.37
N GLU A 338 -1.75 -20.28 24.24
CA GLU A 338 -0.39 -20.74 23.92
C GLU A 338 -0.41 -21.81 22.81
N ARG A 339 -1.46 -22.64 22.75
CA ARG A 339 -1.64 -23.60 21.64
C ARG A 339 -1.88 -22.90 20.32
N LEU A 340 -2.73 -21.87 20.27
CA LEU A 340 -2.97 -21.07 19.07
C LEU A 340 -1.68 -20.36 18.63
N ASP A 341 -0.98 -19.73 19.57
CA ASP A 341 0.29 -19.06 19.31
C ASP A 341 1.36 -20.04 18.79
N ARG A 342 1.45 -21.24 19.37
CA ARG A 342 2.36 -22.28 18.89
C ARG A 342 2.01 -22.74 17.47
N ALA A 343 0.73 -22.88 17.15
CA ALA A 343 0.29 -23.27 15.81
C ALA A 343 0.73 -22.22 14.77
N TRP A 344 0.45 -20.94 15.02
CA TRP A 344 0.89 -19.85 14.13
C TRP A 344 2.42 -19.77 14.04
N SER A 345 3.13 -20.12 15.12
CA SER A 345 4.59 -20.14 15.13
C SER A 345 5.20 -21.27 14.29
N LEU A 346 4.56 -22.45 14.24
CA LEU A 346 4.97 -23.55 13.35
C LEU A 346 4.62 -23.27 11.88
N LEU A 347 3.61 -22.44 11.64
CA LEU A 347 3.17 -22.07 10.31
C LEU A 347 4.04 -20.97 9.70
N ALA A 348 4.25 -19.86 10.41
CA ALA A 348 4.92 -18.67 9.84
C ALA A 348 6.00 -18.03 10.74
N GLY A 349 6.53 -18.78 11.71
CA GLY A 349 7.64 -18.33 12.54
C GLY A 349 7.20 -17.45 13.70
N ARG A 350 8.15 -16.75 14.32
CA ARG A 350 7.92 -16.04 15.59
C ARG A 350 7.18 -14.70 15.42
N ARG A 351 6.54 -14.26 16.50
CA ARG A 351 6.10 -12.87 16.70
C ARG A 351 7.20 -12.04 17.38
N GLU A 352 7.06 -10.72 17.33
CA GLU A 352 7.96 -9.77 18.02
C GLU A 352 7.27 -8.94 19.09
N ASP A 353 5.94 -8.97 19.13
CA ASP A 353 5.15 -8.38 20.19
C ASP A 353 5.00 -9.32 21.40
N LEU A 354 4.55 -8.77 22.52
CA LEU A 354 4.36 -9.50 23.77
C LEU A 354 3.15 -10.43 23.67
N SER A 355 3.38 -11.73 23.80
CA SER A 355 2.31 -12.71 23.99
C SER A 355 1.70 -12.61 25.40
N LEU A 356 0.48 -13.14 25.59
CA LEU A 356 -0.14 -13.20 26.92
C LEU A 356 0.68 -14.03 27.92
N GLY A 357 1.32 -15.10 27.45
CA GLY A 357 2.21 -15.93 28.27
C GLY A 357 3.46 -15.16 28.72
N GLU A 358 4.06 -14.33 27.85
CA GLU A 358 5.16 -13.45 28.20
C GLU A 358 4.74 -12.34 29.17
N LEU A 359 3.56 -11.75 28.98
CA LEU A 359 2.99 -10.80 29.95
C LEU A 359 2.79 -11.44 31.33
N SER A 360 2.28 -12.68 31.40
CA SER A 360 2.17 -13.41 32.68
C SER A 360 3.53 -13.65 33.33
N LYS A 361 4.57 -14.01 32.55
CA LYS A 361 5.96 -14.13 33.04
C LYS A 361 6.53 -12.80 33.52
N LEU A 362 6.33 -11.72 32.76
CA LEU A 362 6.78 -10.38 33.11
C LEU A 362 6.09 -9.86 34.37
N ARG A 363 4.79 -10.11 34.52
CA ARG A 363 4.05 -9.78 35.74
C ARG A 363 4.67 -10.43 36.98
N LYS A 364 5.02 -11.73 36.88
CA LYS A 364 5.71 -12.48 37.95
C LYS A 364 7.11 -11.92 38.21
N LYS A 365 7.90 -11.67 37.16
CA LYS A 365 9.24 -11.06 37.24
C LYS A 365 9.21 -9.69 37.91
N ALA A 366 8.21 -8.87 37.58
CA ALA A 366 8.00 -7.53 38.12
C ALA A 366 7.31 -7.52 39.49
N GLN A 367 6.95 -8.70 40.03
CA GLN A 367 6.26 -8.85 41.32
C GLN A 367 4.95 -8.04 41.43
N ILE A 368 4.21 -7.93 40.31
CA ILE A 368 2.95 -7.18 40.25
C ILE A 368 1.83 -8.04 40.86
N ALA A 369 1.48 -7.75 42.11
CA ALA A 369 0.44 -8.46 42.84
C ALA A 369 -0.96 -8.18 42.27
N ARG A 370 -1.31 -6.90 42.07
CA ARG A 370 -2.59 -6.45 41.50
C ARG A 370 -2.36 -5.73 40.18
N VAL A 371 -3.27 -5.92 39.23
CA VAL A 371 -3.32 -5.10 38.01
C VAL A 371 -4.07 -3.83 38.36
N ASP A 372 -3.35 -2.79 38.80
CA ASP A 372 -3.88 -1.46 39.08
C ASP A 372 -2.94 -0.38 38.50
N ALA A 373 -3.21 0.90 38.74
CA ALA A 373 -2.39 1.98 38.19
C ALA A 373 -0.89 1.87 38.57
N ALA A 374 -0.56 1.26 39.72
CA ALA A 374 0.83 1.10 40.17
C ALA A 374 1.57 -0.01 39.41
N ALA A 375 0.88 -0.89 38.69
CA ALA A 375 1.48 -1.99 37.94
C ALA A 375 2.26 -1.54 36.70
N PHE A 376 1.98 -0.35 36.15
CA PHE A 376 2.58 0.10 34.90
C PHE A 376 4.10 0.31 34.99
N ALA A 377 4.58 1.04 36.01
CA ALA A 377 5.99 1.37 36.12
C ALA A 377 6.89 0.11 36.30
N PRO A 378 6.56 -0.86 37.17
CA PRO A 378 7.30 -2.13 37.26
C PRO A 378 7.26 -2.94 35.97
N LEU A 379 6.12 -2.95 35.25
CA LEU A 379 6.02 -3.64 33.95
C LEU A 379 6.98 -3.02 32.93
N LYS A 380 6.93 -1.69 32.77
CA LYS A 380 7.82 -0.95 31.87
C LYS A 380 9.29 -1.22 32.20
N GLN A 381 9.65 -1.21 33.49
CA GLN A 381 11.00 -1.53 33.93
C GLN A 381 11.41 -2.97 33.60
N ALA A 382 10.51 -3.94 33.78
CA ALA A 382 10.79 -5.35 33.49
C ALA A 382 10.96 -5.65 32.00
N ILE A 383 10.30 -4.88 31.13
CA ILE A 383 10.45 -4.89 29.67
C ILE A 383 11.78 -4.23 29.25
N GLY A 384 12.19 -3.14 29.89
CA GLY A 384 13.50 -2.53 29.66
C GLY A 384 13.70 -2.11 28.20
N ALA A 385 14.72 -2.65 27.52
CA ALA A 385 14.99 -2.46 26.08
C ALA A 385 14.62 -3.69 25.23
N ASP A 386 14.04 -4.73 25.84
CA ASP A 386 13.62 -5.94 25.15
C ASP A 386 12.35 -5.69 24.30
N TYR A 387 11.94 -6.70 23.52
CA TYR A 387 10.76 -6.66 22.63
C TYR A 387 10.82 -5.54 21.59
N ARG A 388 12.03 -5.24 21.09
CA ARG A 388 12.21 -4.33 19.96
C ARG A 388 11.66 -4.97 18.69
N ARG A 389 10.68 -4.29 18.08
CA ARG A 389 10.13 -4.69 16.80
C ARG A 389 11.02 -4.22 15.65
N THR A 390 11.16 -5.06 14.63
CA THR A 390 11.97 -4.81 13.44
C THR A 390 11.09 -4.38 12.26
N ALA A 391 9.84 -4.84 12.19
CA ALA A 391 8.91 -4.52 11.12
C ALA A 391 7.72 -3.65 11.58
N ARG A 392 7.38 -2.65 10.75
CA ARG A 392 6.17 -1.83 10.89
C ARG A 392 4.98 -2.63 10.36
N LEU A 393 4.26 -3.29 11.26
CA LEU A 393 3.05 -4.06 10.93
C LEU A 393 1.74 -3.31 11.24
N HIS A 394 1.89 -2.07 11.71
CA HIS A 394 0.83 -1.11 12.05
C HIS A 394 1.24 0.26 11.49
N TYR A 395 0.28 1.16 11.30
CA TYR A 395 0.54 2.55 10.92
C TYR A 395 1.51 3.20 11.92
N MET A 396 2.48 3.93 11.41
CA MET A 396 3.41 4.73 12.20
C MET A 396 3.64 6.07 11.50
N PRO A 397 3.62 7.20 12.22
CA PRO A 397 3.92 8.49 11.65
C PRO A 397 5.40 8.58 11.24
N PRO A 398 5.76 9.48 10.31
CA PRO A 398 7.12 9.64 9.85
C PRO A 398 8.07 9.99 10.99
N GLY A 399 9.30 9.48 10.92
CA GLY A 399 10.29 9.67 11.99
C GLY A 399 10.11 8.71 13.19
N SER A 400 9.25 7.70 13.08
CA SER A 400 9.18 6.59 14.05
C SER A 400 10.38 5.64 13.91
N THR A 401 11.48 5.99 14.58
CA THR A 401 12.79 5.32 14.51
C THR A 401 12.91 4.09 15.41
N GLU A 402 12.23 4.08 16.56
CA GLU A 402 12.18 2.96 17.49
C GLU A 402 10.73 2.55 17.75
N LEU A 403 10.37 1.35 17.32
CA LEU A 403 9.00 0.86 17.42
C LEU A 403 8.64 0.48 18.87
N PRO A 404 7.41 0.75 19.32
CA PRO A 404 6.95 0.46 20.67
C PRO A 404 6.85 -1.03 20.96
N ALA A 405 6.96 -1.39 22.23
CA ALA A 405 6.56 -2.72 22.69
C ALA A 405 5.02 -2.75 22.79
N ILE A 406 4.41 -3.69 22.07
CA ILE A 406 2.96 -3.85 22.00
C ILE A 406 2.59 -5.26 22.46
N ALA A 407 1.32 -5.49 22.75
CA ALA A 407 0.75 -6.80 23.00
C ALA A 407 -0.49 -7.04 22.14
N THR A 408 -0.65 -8.25 21.65
CA THR A 408 -1.86 -8.72 20.96
C THR A 408 -2.18 -10.14 21.45
N LEU A 409 -3.38 -10.66 21.18
CA LEU A 409 -3.72 -12.01 21.62
C LEU A 409 -2.95 -13.05 20.78
N LEU A 410 -3.00 -12.95 19.45
CA LEU A 410 -2.35 -13.92 18.55
C LEU A 410 -1.03 -13.41 17.93
N GLY A 411 -0.92 -12.12 17.62
CA GLY A 411 0.26 -11.48 17.02
C GLY A 411 0.55 -11.87 15.57
N PRO A 412 0.68 -10.91 14.62
CA PRO A 412 1.16 -11.24 13.29
C PRO A 412 2.59 -11.78 13.37
N ARG A 413 2.92 -12.73 12.50
CA ARG A 413 4.27 -13.28 12.43
C ARG A 413 5.19 -12.38 11.63
N VAL A 414 6.38 -12.13 12.16
CA VAL A 414 7.39 -11.29 11.52
C VAL A 414 8.22 -12.19 10.62
N VAL A 415 7.70 -12.40 9.41
CA VAL A 415 8.35 -13.20 8.38
C VAL A 415 9.56 -12.48 7.79
N ALA A 416 10.56 -13.25 7.33
CA ALA A 416 11.87 -12.73 6.93
C ALA A 416 11.81 -11.60 5.88
N ASP A 417 10.85 -11.68 4.97
CA ASP A 417 10.69 -10.70 3.90
C ASP A 417 9.96 -9.42 4.34
N ALA A 418 9.13 -9.46 5.39
CA ALA A 418 8.41 -8.27 5.87
C ALA A 418 9.38 -7.18 6.35
N PHE A 419 10.51 -7.56 6.96
CA PHE A 419 11.56 -6.62 7.34
C PHE A 419 12.46 -6.22 6.15
N ALA A 420 12.68 -7.14 5.21
CA ALA A 420 13.58 -6.91 4.07
C ALA A 420 13.09 -5.80 3.13
N MET A 421 11.79 -5.57 3.04
CA MET A 421 11.22 -4.56 2.12
C MET A 421 11.25 -3.13 2.69
N ARG A 422 11.41 -2.96 4.00
CA ARG A 422 11.40 -1.65 4.69
C ARG A 422 12.37 -0.61 4.11
N PRO A 423 13.62 -0.96 3.71
CA PRO A 423 14.54 0.01 3.12
C PRO A 423 14.07 0.62 1.79
N LEU A 424 13.17 -0.07 1.09
CA LEU A 424 12.77 0.23 -0.29
C LEU A 424 11.60 1.21 -0.40
N THR A 425 10.99 1.58 0.73
CA THR A 425 9.85 2.50 0.81
C THR A 425 10.21 3.82 1.50
N HIS A 426 9.25 4.74 1.53
CA HIS A 426 9.33 6.01 2.21
C HIS A 426 9.72 5.81 3.69
N GLY A 427 10.66 6.63 4.16
CA GLY A 427 11.37 6.49 5.44
C GLY A 427 12.86 6.16 5.27
N GLU A 428 13.22 5.35 4.25
CA GLU A 428 14.64 5.06 3.91
C GLU A 428 14.97 5.27 2.42
N THR A 429 13.95 5.24 1.56
CA THR A 429 14.00 5.73 0.18
C THR A 429 13.03 6.90 0.04
N PRO A 430 13.49 8.17 0.15
CA PRO A 430 12.61 9.34 0.11
C PRO A 430 11.70 9.35 -1.13
N ASP A 431 10.46 9.79 -0.92
CA ASP A 431 9.40 9.92 -1.94
C ASP A 431 9.00 8.66 -2.73
N ARG A 432 9.42 7.47 -2.28
CA ARG A 432 9.07 6.18 -2.91
C ARG A 432 8.02 5.43 -2.09
N PHE A 433 6.78 5.43 -2.57
CA PHE A 433 5.62 4.90 -1.83
C PHE A 433 5.07 3.55 -2.35
N VAL A 434 5.70 2.99 -3.39
CA VAL A 434 5.22 1.77 -4.05
C VAL A 434 6.41 0.85 -4.32
N LEU A 435 6.22 -0.44 -4.06
CA LEU A 435 7.15 -1.50 -4.41
C LEU A 435 6.68 -2.18 -5.70
N SER A 436 7.64 -2.55 -6.55
CA SER A 436 7.41 -3.31 -7.76
C SER A 436 7.78 -4.79 -7.57
N ALA A 437 7.34 -5.65 -8.51
CA ALA A 437 7.79 -7.04 -8.54
C ALA A 437 9.32 -7.15 -8.77
N GLY A 438 9.94 -6.17 -9.43
CA GLY A 438 11.40 -6.14 -9.62
C GLY A 438 12.16 -5.93 -8.31
N ASP A 439 11.62 -5.16 -7.36
CA ASP A 439 12.19 -5.03 -6.01
C ASP A 439 12.24 -6.38 -5.29
N VAL A 440 11.11 -7.09 -5.30
CA VAL A 440 10.97 -8.41 -4.68
C VAL A 440 11.92 -9.40 -5.33
N GLY A 441 11.95 -9.44 -6.68
CA GLY A 441 12.86 -10.31 -7.43
C GLY A 441 14.33 -10.05 -7.09
N TYR A 442 14.73 -8.78 -6.97
CA TYR A 442 16.09 -8.42 -6.59
C TYR A 442 16.42 -8.88 -5.17
N ALA A 443 15.51 -8.63 -4.22
CA ALA A 443 15.66 -9.04 -2.82
C ALA A 443 15.76 -10.57 -2.66
N LEU A 444 15.04 -11.33 -3.49
CA LEU A 444 15.10 -12.79 -3.53
C LEU A 444 16.41 -13.35 -4.12
N GLY A 445 17.23 -12.50 -4.77
CA GLY A 445 18.54 -12.88 -5.30
C GLY A 445 18.68 -12.79 -6.82
N HIS A 446 17.65 -12.37 -7.56
CA HIS A 446 17.70 -12.30 -9.03
C HIS A 446 18.23 -10.95 -9.52
N ASP A 447 19.50 -10.88 -9.91
CA ASP A 447 20.11 -9.66 -10.46
C ASP A 447 19.40 -9.11 -11.70
N ARG A 448 18.86 -10.02 -12.52
CA ARG A 448 18.10 -9.67 -13.72
C ARG A 448 16.91 -8.76 -13.43
N ALA A 449 16.37 -8.76 -12.22
CA ALA A 449 15.26 -7.91 -11.81
C ALA A 449 15.57 -6.40 -11.94
N LYS A 450 16.85 -5.98 -11.85
CA LYS A 450 17.27 -4.57 -12.03
C LYS A 450 16.88 -4.00 -13.40
N ALA A 451 16.85 -4.83 -14.44
CA ALA A 451 16.46 -4.40 -15.79
C ALA A 451 14.99 -3.95 -15.88
N TYR A 452 14.13 -4.40 -14.95
CA TYR A 452 12.71 -4.07 -14.91
C TYR A 452 12.36 -2.88 -14.01
N ILE A 453 13.36 -2.31 -13.31
CA ILE A 453 13.20 -1.16 -12.42
C ILE A 453 14.17 -0.02 -12.74
N GLU A 454 14.70 0.02 -13.97
CA GLU A 454 15.67 1.04 -14.41
C GLU A 454 15.10 2.47 -14.28
N GLY A 455 13.83 2.67 -14.62
CA GLY A 455 13.15 3.97 -14.44
C GLY A 455 13.08 4.42 -12.97
N ASP A 456 12.86 3.48 -12.05
CA ASP A 456 12.85 3.77 -10.61
C ASP A 456 14.27 4.07 -10.10
N LEU A 457 15.28 3.34 -10.55
CA LEU A 457 16.68 3.61 -10.22
C LEU A 457 17.14 5.00 -10.69
N ALA A 458 16.66 5.44 -11.86
CA ALA A 458 16.93 6.80 -12.35
C ALA A 458 16.17 7.87 -11.56
N ARG A 459 14.96 7.55 -11.07
CA ARG A 459 14.09 8.47 -10.33
C ARG A 459 14.48 8.64 -8.86
N PHE A 460 14.98 7.58 -8.21
CA PHE A 460 15.25 7.54 -6.77
C PHE A 460 16.75 7.29 -6.49
N PRO A 461 17.55 8.35 -6.22
CA PRO A 461 19.01 8.24 -6.13
C PRO A 461 19.53 7.26 -5.06
N THR A 462 18.79 7.06 -3.97
CA THR A 462 19.19 6.16 -2.87
C THR A 462 18.79 4.69 -3.09
N LEU A 463 17.92 4.40 -4.07
CA LEU A 463 17.31 3.08 -4.24
C LEU A 463 18.34 1.97 -4.43
N SER A 464 19.41 2.22 -5.19
CA SER A 464 20.44 1.19 -5.44
C SER A 464 21.08 0.69 -4.14
N ALA A 465 21.41 1.59 -3.20
CA ALA A 465 22.01 1.19 -1.92
C ALA A 465 20.98 0.47 -1.04
N GLN A 466 19.72 0.89 -1.08
CA GLN A 466 18.65 0.26 -0.30
C GLN A 466 18.28 -1.13 -0.82
N LEU A 467 18.39 -1.39 -2.14
CA LEU A 467 18.23 -2.71 -2.73
C LEU A 467 19.27 -3.72 -2.22
N GLU A 468 20.54 -3.31 -2.10
CA GLU A 468 21.58 -4.19 -1.52
C GLU A 468 21.29 -4.49 -0.04
N LYS A 469 20.84 -3.48 0.71
CA LYS A 469 20.44 -3.65 2.12
C LYS A 469 19.25 -4.61 2.25
N ALA A 470 18.22 -4.44 1.43
CA ALA A 470 17.05 -5.30 1.39
C ALA A 470 17.43 -6.75 1.07
N ARG A 471 18.28 -6.97 0.06
CA ARG A 471 18.82 -8.29 -0.28
C ARG A 471 19.61 -8.91 0.87
N ALA A 472 20.49 -8.14 1.52
CA ALA A 472 21.26 -8.64 2.65
C ALA A 472 20.34 -9.16 3.78
N ILE A 473 19.29 -8.41 4.10
CA ILE A 473 18.27 -8.81 5.07
C ILE A 473 17.52 -10.06 4.61
N ALA A 474 17.01 -10.06 3.38
CA ALA A 474 16.27 -11.19 2.80
C ALA A 474 17.12 -12.47 2.71
N SER A 475 18.43 -12.31 2.54
CA SER A 475 19.38 -13.40 2.37
C SER A 475 19.80 -14.08 3.67
N ALA A 476 19.44 -13.50 4.83
CA ALA A 476 19.77 -14.07 6.13
C ALA A 476 19.33 -15.55 6.23
N PRO A 477 20.11 -16.42 6.91
CA PRO A 477 19.75 -17.82 7.08
C PRO A 477 18.36 -17.94 7.72
N VAL A 478 17.50 -18.79 7.14
CA VAL A 478 16.24 -19.15 7.77
C VAL A 478 16.58 -20.03 8.97
N THR A 479 16.49 -19.45 10.17
CA THR A 479 16.79 -20.15 11.44
C THR A 479 15.54 -20.73 12.11
N GLY A 480 14.36 -20.44 11.56
CA GLY A 480 13.07 -20.97 12.01
C GLY A 480 12.86 -22.44 11.61
N THR A 481 11.91 -23.09 12.27
CA THR A 481 11.46 -24.46 11.95
C THR A 481 10.06 -24.45 11.33
N ASP A 482 9.60 -23.28 10.90
CA ASP A 482 8.27 -23.03 10.36
C ASP A 482 8.18 -23.33 8.86
N LEU A 483 6.96 -23.66 8.40
CA LEU A 483 6.67 -24.00 7.00
C LEU A 483 6.94 -22.82 6.06
N TYR A 484 6.52 -21.61 6.45
CA TYR A 484 6.76 -20.39 5.68
C TYR A 484 8.24 -20.20 5.37
N GLY A 485 9.10 -20.31 6.39
CA GLY A 485 10.54 -20.16 6.26
C GLY A 485 11.16 -21.19 5.31
N ALA A 486 10.75 -22.45 5.42
CA ALA A 486 11.23 -23.52 4.53
C ALA A 486 10.84 -23.26 3.06
N TRP A 487 9.59 -22.87 2.81
CA TRP A 487 9.12 -22.54 1.46
C TRP A 487 9.79 -21.27 0.92
N TYR A 488 9.92 -20.22 1.74
CA TYR A 488 10.67 -19.01 1.38
C TYR A 488 12.12 -19.33 1.00
N GLY A 489 12.77 -20.25 1.71
CA GLY A 489 14.10 -20.77 1.36
C GLY A 489 14.13 -21.46 -0.02
N ALA A 490 13.14 -22.30 -0.32
CA ALA A 490 13.02 -22.96 -1.62
C ALA A 490 12.81 -21.96 -2.77
N ILE A 491 12.05 -20.88 -2.54
CA ILE A 491 11.85 -19.81 -3.53
C ILE A 491 13.16 -19.08 -3.79
N ARG A 492 13.89 -18.70 -2.74
CA ARG A 492 15.21 -18.04 -2.86
C ARG A 492 16.22 -18.90 -3.61
N ALA A 493 16.22 -20.22 -3.40
CA ALA A 493 17.13 -21.12 -4.10
C ALA A 493 16.97 -21.10 -5.63
N LEU A 494 15.85 -20.58 -6.18
CA LEU A 494 15.69 -20.39 -7.62
C LEU A 494 16.66 -19.36 -8.23
N SER A 495 17.25 -18.47 -7.43
CA SER A 495 18.27 -17.54 -7.90
C SER A 495 19.66 -18.18 -8.02
N GLU A 496 19.86 -19.35 -7.41
CA GLU A 496 21.14 -20.03 -7.43
C GLU A 496 21.38 -20.73 -8.77
N LYS A 497 22.61 -20.62 -9.28
CA LYS A 497 23.04 -21.37 -10.45
C LYS A 497 23.61 -22.72 -10.01
N PRO A 498 22.99 -23.86 -10.38
CA PRO A 498 23.50 -25.17 -9.99
C PRO A 498 24.88 -25.45 -10.57
N THR A 499 25.67 -26.28 -9.90
CA THR A 499 26.95 -26.77 -10.40
C THR A 499 26.75 -28.06 -11.20
N GLY A 500 27.51 -28.25 -12.30
CA GLY A 500 27.46 -29.46 -13.12
C GLY A 500 27.23 -29.21 -14.61
N ALA A 501 26.82 -30.27 -15.31
CA ALA A 501 26.50 -30.26 -16.74
C ALA A 501 25.11 -29.64 -16.97
N LEU A 502 25.06 -28.37 -17.39
CA LEU A 502 23.81 -27.64 -17.64
C LEU A 502 23.50 -27.52 -19.14
N PRO A 503 22.21 -27.51 -19.55
CA PRO A 503 21.80 -27.17 -20.91
C PRO A 503 22.27 -25.78 -21.33
N SER A 504 22.56 -25.56 -22.60
CA SER A 504 23.09 -24.27 -23.09
C SER A 504 22.14 -23.09 -22.90
N PHE A 505 20.82 -23.32 -22.86
CA PHE A 505 19.85 -22.25 -22.66
C PHE A 505 19.92 -21.62 -21.26
N THR A 506 20.50 -22.30 -20.26
CA THR A 506 20.53 -21.80 -18.88
C THR A 506 21.43 -20.59 -18.69
N ASP A 507 22.34 -20.34 -19.64
CA ASP A 507 23.24 -19.18 -19.64
C ASP A 507 22.62 -17.95 -20.34
N THR A 508 21.36 -18.03 -20.80
CA THR A 508 20.70 -16.93 -21.53
C THR A 508 19.96 -15.97 -20.59
N GLU A 509 19.85 -14.71 -21.00
CA GLU A 509 18.99 -13.74 -20.29
C GLU A 509 17.53 -14.18 -20.27
N ALA A 510 17.03 -14.76 -21.37
CA ALA A 510 15.66 -15.24 -21.45
C ALA A 510 15.35 -16.30 -20.38
N PHE A 511 16.31 -17.20 -20.10
CA PHE A 511 16.14 -18.18 -19.03
C PHE A 511 16.21 -17.53 -17.63
N SER A 512 17.02 -16.48 -17.47
CA SER A 512 17.05 -15.71 -16.23
C SER A 512 15.72 -14.99 -15.97
N ASP A 513 15.07 -14.48 -17.03
CA ASP A 513 13.73 -13.90 -16.98
C ASP A 513 12.66 -14.95 -16.62
N LEU A 514 12.76 -16.16 -17.18
CA LEU A 514 11.88 -17.29 -16.83
C LEU A 514 12.00 -17.62 -15.33
N ARG A 515 13.23 -17.75 -14.81
CA ARG A 515 13.49 -18.05 -13.39
C ARG A 515 13.00 -16.95 -12.45
N LEU A 516 13.18 -15.68 -12.81
CA LEU A 516 12.61 -14.56 -12.08
C LEU A 516 11.08 -14.66 -12.02
N GLY A 517 10.43 -14.94 -13.15
CA GLY A 517 8.98 -15.16 -13.22
C GLY A 517 8.51 -16.28 -12.29
N SER A 518 9.17 -17.44 -12.32
CA SER A 518 8.92 -18.57 -11.43
C SER A 518 8.99 -18.18 -9.95
N ALA A 519 10.04 -17.46 -9.54
CA ALA A 519 10.22 -17.03 -8.16
C ALA A 519 9.14 -16.05 -7.69
N LEU A 520 8.73 -15.11 -8.56
CA LEU A 520 7.66 -14.16 -8.25
C LEU A 520 6.29 -14.84 -8.10
N VAL A 521 5.98 -15.82 -8.95
CA VAL A 521 4.74 -16.61 -8.82
C VAL A 521 4.74 -17.41 -7.51
N ALA A 522 5.84 -18.09 -7.20
CA ALA A 522 5.95 -18.86 -5.96
C ALA A 522 5.91 -17.97 -4.71
N TYR A 523 6.51 -16.78 -4.75
CA TYR A 523 6.37 -15.78 -3.68
C TYR A 523 4.93 -15.31 -3.50
N GLY A 524 4.19 -15.09 -4.60
CA GLY A 524 2.76 -14.76 -4.55
C GLY A 524 1.93 -15.88 -3.92
N GLN A 525 2.22 -17.15 -4.25
CA GLN A 525 1.59 -18.33 -3.63
C GLN A 525 1.86 -18.42 -2.13
N LEU A 526 3.10 -18.18 -1.70
CA LEU A 526 3.46 -18.12 -0.29
C LEU A 526 2.67 -17.03 0.46
N LYS A 527 2.56 -15.83 -0.11
CA LYS A 527 1.77 -14.74 0.49
C LYS A 527 0.27 -15.03 0.54
N HIS A 528 -0.24 -15.77 -0.43
CA HIS A 528 -1.63 -16.19 -0.47
C HIS A 528 -1.98 -17.12 0.70
N ASN A 529 -1.17 -18.16 0.94
CA ASN A 529 -1.47 -19.18 1.96
C ASN A 529 -1.40 -18.65 3.39
N PHE A 530 -0.50 -17.68 3.64
CA PHE A 530 -0.26 -17.15 4.98
C PHE A 530 -0.83 -15.75 5.19
N VAL A 531 -1.79 -15.32 4.37
CA VAL A 531 -2.29 -13.94 4.35
C VAL A 531 -2.90 -13.44 5.67
N LEU A 532 -3.40 -14.36 6.52
CA LEU A 532 -3.91 -14.05 7.87
C LEU A 532 -2.80 -13.98 8.92
N ILE A 533 -1.76 -14.81 8.76
CA ILE A 533 -0.75 -15.08 9.79
C ILE A 533 0.48 -14.19 9.62
N ALA A 534 0.98 -14.07 8.39
CA ALA A 534 2.19 -13.31 8.07
C ALA A 534 1.90 -11.80 8.07
N GLY A 535 2.67 -11.04 8.86
CA GLY A 535 2.55 -9.60 8.94
C GLY A 535 2.86 -8.92 7.61
N GLN A 536 1.98 -8.02 7.17
CA GLN A 536 2.26 -7.13 6.03
C GLN A 536 2.92 -5.84 6.52
N PRO A 537 4.05 -5.43 5.92
CA PRO A 537 4.73 -4.20 6.30
C PRO A 537 4.00 -2.95 5.80
N TYR A 538 4.12 -1.87 6.56
CA TYR A 538 3.62 -0.54 6.25
C TYR A 538 4.80 0.41 6.00
N GLU A 539 4.59 1.37 5.11
CA GLU A 539 5.41 2.57 5.02
C GLU A 539 4.95 3.65 6.02
N GLU A 540 5.74 4.72 6.15
CA GLU A 540 5.37 5.90 6.94
C GLU A 540 4.36 6.77 6.17
N GLY A 541 3.28 7.22 6.81
CA GLY A 541 2.24 8.04 6.16
C GLY A 541 2.31 9.52 6.53
N ALA A 542 2.29 10.45 5.55
CA ALA A 542 2.10 11.89 5.74
C ALA A 542 2.11 12.68 4.42
N CYS A 543 1.49 13.86 4.41
CA CYS A 543 1.82 14.94 3.47
C CYS A 543 2.96 15.78 4.05
N ASN A 544 3.91 16.20 3.22
CA ASN A 544 5.07 16.99 3.67
C ASN A 544 5.15 18.35 2.96
N ILE A 545 5.40 19.42 3.71
CA ILE A 545 5.92 20.67 3.16
C ILE A 545 7.44 20.53 3.17
N PRO A 546 8.07 20.42 1.98
CA PRO A 546 9.46 19.98 1.88
C PRO A 546 10.46 20.98 2.46
N ASP A 547 10.11 22.28 2.45
CA ASP A 547 10.93 23.37 2.98
C ASP A 547 10.07 24.64 3.18
N GLY A 548 10.62 25.67 3.84
CA GLY A 548 9.97 26.95 4.09
C GLY A 548 10.92 28.14 4.02
N TYR A 549 10.35 29.32 3.82
CA TYR A 549 11.06 30.61 3.88
C TYR A 549 10.13 31.70 4.39
N VAL A 550 10.58 32.56 5.30
CA VAL A 550 9.81 33.71 5.78
C VAL A 550 10.36 34.98 5.13
N GLU A 551 9.46 35.82 4.59
CA GLU A 551 9.85 37.07 3.93
C GLU A 551 10.76 37.91 4.87
N PRO A 552 11.92 38.41 4.39
CA PRO A 552 12.98 38.96 5.23
C PRO A 552 12.70 40.41 5.66
N VAL A 553 11.54 40.63 6.29
CA VAL A 553 11.04 41.94 6.75
C VAL A 553 10.92 42.00 8.28
N PRO A 554 12.00 41.74 9.06
CA PRO A 554 11.93 41.66 10.53
C PRO A 554 11.43 42.94 11.19
N ALA A 555 11.65 44.11 10.56
CA ALA A 555 11.11 45.38 11.01
C ALA A 555 9.57 45.43 10.89
N VAL A 556 9.00 44.86 9.83
CA VAL A 556 7.53 44.77 9.65
C VAL A 556 6.94 43.89 10.74
N TYR A 557 7.51 42.70 10.97
CA TYR A 557 7.03 41.83 12.04
C TYR A 557 7.17 42.45 13.43
N ALA A 558 8.23 43.24 13.68
CA ALA A 558 8.36 43.99 14.92
C ALA A 558 7.25 45.03 15.11
N TRP A 559 6.91 45.78 14.06
CA TRP A 559 5.82 46.76 14.11
C TRP A 559 4.43 46.11 14.19
N LEU A 560 4.23 44.94 13.58
CA LEU A 560 2.99 44.17 13.74
C LEU A 560 2.86 43.62 15.16
N ALA A 561 3.95 43.17 15.78
CA ALA A 561 3.95 42.79 17.19
C ALA A 561 3.62 43.97 18.10
N GLU A 562 4.19 45.16 17.84
CA GLU A 562 3.88 46.38 18.58
C GLU A 562 2.42 46.84 18.37
N TYR A 563 1.91 46.76 17.13
CA TYR A 563 0.49 47.01 16.84
C TYR A 563 -0.40 46.07 17.65
N ALA A 564 -0.04 44.78 17.71
CA ALA A 564 -0.77 43.79 18.47
C ALA A 564 -0.71 44.06 19.99
N HIS A 565 0.47 44.42 20.52
CA HIS A 565 0.64 44.81 21.90
C HIS A 565 -0.30 45.98 22.29
N ARG A 566 -0.33 47.04 21.46
CA ARG A 566 -1.24 48.18 21.66
C ARG A 566 -2.71 47.78 21.49
N GLY A 567 -3.01 46.92 20.52
CA GLY A 567 -4.35 46.39 20.29
C GLY A 567 -4.89 45.63 21.49
N ALA A 568 -4.05 44.86 22.18
CA ALA A 568 -4.43 44.18 23.42
C ALA A 568 -4.81 45.19 24.51
N ALA A 569 -4.05 46.27 24.70
CA ALA A 569 -4.38 47.33 25.66
C ALA A 569 -5.71 48.04 25.31
N VAL A 570 -5.94 48.34 24.04
CA VAL A 570 -7.22 48.89 23.55
C VAL A 570 -8.37 47.93 23.81
N ALA A 571 -8.18 46.63 23.55
CA ALA A 571 -9.18 45.62 23.80
C ALA A 571 -9.48 45.45 25.30
N ASP A 572 -8.48 45.49 26.16
CA ASP A 572 -8.65 45.42 27.61
C ASP A 572 -9.40 46.65 28.15
N GLU A 573 -9.19 47.83 27.56
CA GLU A 573 -9.89 49.07 27.97
C GLU A 573 -11.32 49.15 27.44
N LEU A 574 -11.51 48.98 26.12
CA LEU A 574 -12.78 49.23 25.45
C LEU A 574 -13.69 48.00 25.36
N ALA A 575 -13.12 46.79 25.44
CA ALA A 575 -13.84 45.53 25.26
C ALA A 575 -13.28 44.37 26.11
N PRO A 576 -13.13 44.52 27.45
CA PRO A 576 -12.42 43.58 28.34
C PRO A 576 -12.97 42.15 28.39
N ARG A 577 -14.19 41.92 27.88
CA ARG A 577 -14.85 40.61 27.79
C ARG A 577 -14.93 40.06 26.37
N SER A 578 -14.27 40.70 25.41
CA SER A 578 -14.24 40.27 24.01
C SER A 578 -13.08 39.32 23.73
N TRP A 579 -13.14 38.64 22.59
CA TRP A 579 -12.07 37.80 22.05
C TRP A 579 -10.81 38.60 21.63
N ALA A 580 -10.94 39.93 21.47
CA ALA A 580 -9.94 40.77 20.82
C ALA A 580 -8.58 40.78 21.56
N ALA A 581 -8.56 40.85 22.89
CA ALA A 581 -7.31 40.80 23.65
C ALA A 581 -6.58 39.45 23.48
N GLY A 582 -7.32 38.34 23.38
CA GLY A 582 -6.77 37.02 23.09
C GLY A 582 -6.16 36.96 21.69
N TYR A 583 -6.87 37.48 20.69
CA TYR A 583 -6.41 37.60 19.31
C TYR A 583 -5.11 38.41 19.20
N PHE A 584 -5.09 39.63 19.76
CA PHE A 584 -3.91 40.49 19.70
C PHE A 584 -2.68 39.86 20.37
N ARG A 585 -2.85 39.22 21.53
CA ARG A 585 -1.75 38.47 22.17
C ARG A 585 -1.25 37.30 21.32
N ARG A 586 -2.12 36.65 20.53
CA ARG A 586 -1.72 35.58 19.59
C ARG A 586 -0.96 36.15 18.39
N LEU A 587 -1.46 37.24 17.79
CA LEU A 587 -0.80 37.96 16.70
C LEU A 587 0.61 38.42 17.12
N GLU A 588 0.76 38.97 18.32
CA GLU A 588 2.05 39.40 18.87
C GLU A 588 3.07 38.25 18.91
N ARG A 589 2.65 37.08 19.40
CA ARG A 589 3.50 35.88 19.45
C ARG A 589 3.89 35.40 18.06
N ILE A 590 2.94 35.29 17.13
CA ILE A 590 3.20 34.82 15.76
C ILE A 590 4.18 35.78 15.05
N ALA A 591 3.93 37.08 15.10
CA ALA A 591 4.84 38.09 14.54
C ALA A 591 6.23 38.01 15.19
N GLY A 592 6.31 37.76 16.50
CA GLY A 592 7.56 37.51 17.21
C GLY A 592 8.34 36.30 16.66
N VAL A 593 7.65 35.18 16.37
CA VAL A 593 8.26 33.98 15.78
C VAL A 593 8.74 34.25 14.36
N LEU A 594 7.90 34.84 13.50
CA LEU A 594 8.27 35.20 12.13
C LEU A 594 9.49 36.14 12.09
N ARG A 595 9.57 37.09 13.04
CA ARG A 595 10.74 37.97 13.19
C ARG A 595 12.03 37.20 13.50
N VAL A 596 11.97 36.20 14.38
CA VAL A 596 13.13 35.38 14.72
C VAL A 596 13.58 34.56 13.52
N ILE A 597 12.63 33.92 12.82
CA ILE A 597 12.92 33.14 11.60
C ILE A 597 13.58 34.02 10.54
N ALA A 598 12.97 35.15 10.19
CA ALA A 598 13.49 36.09 9.19
C ALA A 598 14.89 36.62 9.56
N ARG A 599 15.18 36.83 10.85
CA ARG A 599 16.52 37.24 11.31
C ARG A 599 17.55 36.14 11.10
N ASP A 600 17.21 34.90 11.43
CA ASP A 600 18.13 33.77 11.30
C ASP A 600 18.42 33.48 9.83
N GLU A 601 17.42 33.56 8.96
CA GLU A 601 17.57 33.44 7.50
C GLU A 601 18.43 34.58 6.91
N LEU A 602 18.25 35.82 7.37
CA LEU A 602 19.10 36.96 7.01
C LEU A 602 20.55 36.80 7.48
N ALA A 603 20.78 36.06 8.56
CA ALA A 603 22.11 35.68 9.03
C ALA A 603 22.71 34.50 8.24
N GLY A 604 21.99 33.97 7.25
CA GLY A 604 22.40 32.83 6.45
C GLY A 604 22.34 31.49 7.19
N LEU A 605 21.65 31.44 8.33
CA LEU A 605 21.50 30.21 9.11
C LEU A 605 20.39 29.34 8.52
N PRO A 606 20.58 28.01 8.44
CA PRO A 606 19.49 27.11 8.10
C PRO A 606 18.43 27.13 9.21
N LEU A 607 17.17 26.97 8.81
CA LEU A 607 16.07 26.86 9.75
C LEU A 607 16.26 25.64 10.67
N THR A 608 16.02 25.84 11.97
CA THR A 608 15.97 24.71 12.91
C THR A 608 14.76 23.84 12.65
N ALA A 609 14.76 22.60 13.17
CA ALA A 609 13.63 21.69 13.03
C ALA A 609 12.30 22.28 13.54
N ASP A 610 12.34 23.06 14.64
CA ASP A 610 11.15 23.70 15.19
C ASP A 610 10.69 24.89 14.32
N GLN A 611 11.62 25.63 13.71
CA GLN A 611 11.29 26.70 12.76
C GLN A 611 10.67 26.13 11.49
N LEU A 612 11.25 25.07 10.92
CA LEU A 612 10.68 24.37 9.76
C LEU A 612 9.30 23.81 10.08
N ARG A 613 9.11 23.19 11.25
CA ARG A 613 7.80 22.70 11.68
C ARG A 613 6.80 23.85 11.80
N PHE A 614 7.20 24.97 12.40
CA PHE A 614 6.33 26.16 12.48
C PHE A 614 5.93 26.66 11.09
N VAL A 615 6.87 26.81 10.16
CA VAL A 615 6.58 27.27 8.79
C VAL A 615 5.70 26.26 8.04
N ALA A 616 5.94 24.96 8.20
CA ALA A 616 5.08 23.91 7.64
C ALA A 616 3.63 24.01 8.18
N MET A 617 3.45 24.43 9.44
CA MET A 617 2.11 24.66 10.01
C MET A 617 1.46 25.98 9.56
N THR A 618 1.90 26.63 8.48
CA THR A 618 1.24 27.82 7.91
C THR A 618 -0.22 27.51 7.62
N THR A 619 -0.45 26.41 6.90
CA THR A 619 -1.75 25.77 6.76
C THR A 619 -1.58 24.33 7.19
N GLU A 620 -2.18 23.96 8.31
CA GLU A 620 -2.38 22.57 8.63
C GLU A 620 -3.79 22.18 8.18
N ILE A 621 -3.89 20.99 7.63
CA ILE A 621 -5.16 20.34 7.28
C ILE A 621 -5.24 19.15 8.22
N HIS A 622 -6.10 19.20 9.23
CA HIS A 622 -6.45 17.95 9.90
C HIS A 622 -7.24 17.11 8.91
N ILE A 623 -6.64 15.97 8.58
CA ILE A 623 -7.29 14.86 7.90
C ILE A 623 -7.92 14.02 9.03
N ASP A 624 -8.88 14.58 9.76
CA ASP A 624 -9.55 13.84 10.84
C ASP A 624 -10.37 12.66 10.28
N ASP A 625 -10.48 12.55 8.95
CA ASP A 625 -10.83 11.33 8.23
C ASP A 625 -9.75 11.00 7.19
N ILE A 626 -8.78 10.14 7.51
CA ILE A 626 -7.79 9.59 6.53
C ILE A 626 -8.45 8.62 5.51
N GLY A 627 -9.76 8.78 5.28
CA GLY A 627 -10.45 8.29 4.10
C GLY A 627 -10.31 9.30 2.97
N THR A 628 -10.21 8.81 1.74
CA THR A 628 -10.28 9.65 0.54
C THR A 628 -11.66 10.32 0.48
N GLY A 629 -11.84 11.51 1.08
CA GLY A 629 -12.99 12.36 0.76
C GLY A 629 -13.59 13.33 1.78
N PHE A 630 -13.13 13.52 3.03
CA PHE A 630 -13.90 14.39 3.96
C PHE A 630 -13.09 15.31 4.91
N ALA A 631 -13.76 16.45 5.19
CA ALA A 631 -13.48 17.60 6.06
C ALA A 631 -12.00 17.99 6.32
N THR A 632 -11.51 18.95 5.53
CA THR A 632 -10.25 19.66 5.80
C THR A 632 -10.44 20.66 6.95
N GLU A 633 -9.84 20.44 8.12
CA GLU A 633 -9.80 21.50 9.14
C GLU A 633 -8.66 22.48 8.86
N PHE A 634 -8.97 23.76 8.69
CA PHE A 634 -8.00 24.84 8.45
C PHE A 634 -7.40 25.34 9.78
N ASN A 635 -6.46 24.60 10.35
CA ASN A 635 -6.06 24.74 11.76
C ASN A 635 -4.61 25.26 11.96
N GLY A 636 -3.88 25.52 10.87
CA GLY A 636 -2.54 26.11 10.88
C GLY A 636 -2.47 27.52 11.48
N TRP A 637 -1.25 28.00 11.81
CA TRP A 637 -1.07 29.28 12.51
C TRP A 637 -1.56 30.50 11.72
N TYR A 638 -1.66 30.41 10.38
CA TYR A 638 -2.24 31.48 9.57
C TYR A 638 -3.70 31.75 9.95
N PHE A 639 -4.46 30.70 10.28
CA PHE A 639 -5.87 30.82 10.65
C PHE A 639 -6.07 31.41 12.06
N ASP A 640 -5.02 31.45 12.89
CA ASP A 640 -5.02 32.17 14.17
C ASP A 640 -4.86 33.69 14.01
N LEU A 641 -4.56 34.17 12.80
CA LEU A 641 -4.51 35.60 12.45
C LEU A 641 -5.89 36.18 12.12
N PHE A 642 -6.96 35.41 12.31
CA PHE A 642 -8.34 35.86 12.16
C PHE A 642 -9.06 35.85 13.50
N SER A 643 -10.18 36.57 13.57
CA SER A 643 -10.95 36.73 14.83
C SER A 643 -11.36 35.41 15.48
N HIS A 644 -11.64 34.41 14.66
CA HIS A 644 -11.96 33.04 15.05
C HIS A 644 -11.42 32.12 13.95
N ARG A 645 -11.10 30.88 14.30
CA ARG A 645 -10.86 29.85 13.29
C ARG A 645 -12.17 29.59 12.53
N PRO A 646 -12.11 29.33 11.22
CA PRO A 646 -13.31 29.08 10.43
C PRO A 646 -14.09 27.88 10.98
N ALA A 647 -15.40 28.03 11.19
CA ALA A 647 -16.28 26.92 11.55
C ALA A 647 -16.76 26.25 10.25
N MET A 648 -16.63 24.93 10.15
CA MET A 648 -17.04 24.22 8.93
C MET A 648 -18.56 24.11 8.81
N THR A 649 -19.08 24.24 7.58
CA THR A 649 -20.42 23.76 7.23
C THR A 649 -20.34 22.32 6.73
N VAL A 650 -21.43 21.55 6.87
CA VAL A 650 -21.54 20.13 6.48
C VAL A 650 -21.20 19.88 4.99
N SER A 651 -21.12 20.92 4.15
CA SER A 651 -20.79 20.84 2.73
C SER A 651 -19.29 21.04 2.40
N GLY A 652 -18.39 21.14 3.38
CA GLY A 652 -16.96 21.33 3.10
C GLY A 652 -16.57 22.69 2.52
N SER A 653 -17.54 23.61 2.40
CA SER A 653 -17.32 25.00 2.04
C SER A 653 -17.33 25.85 3.30
N ALA A 654 -16.29 26.68 3.50
CA ALA A 654 -16.37 27.75 4.49
C ALA A 654 -17.58 28.64 4.17
N ALA A 655 -18.32 29.09 5.20
CA ALA A 655 -19.39 30.04 4.97
C ALA A 655 -18.79 31.31 4.32
N PRO A 656 -19.43 31.93 3.31
CA PRO A 656 -18.87 33.08 2.60
C PRO A 656 -18.59 34.30 3.51
N ASP A 657 -19.16 34.31 4.72
CA ASP A 657 -18.94 35.34 5.74
C ASP A 657 -17.77 35.03 6.69
N GLU A 658 -17.12 33.87 6.57
CA GLU A 658 -15.97 33.46 7.40
C GLU A 658 -14.76 34.38 7.14
N PRO A 659 -14.19 35.02 8.18
CA PRO A 659 -13.12 36.02 8.02
C PRO A 659 -11.91 35.54 7.21
N SER A 660 -11.50 34.27 7.37
CA SER A 660 -10.35 33.69 6.66
C SER A 660 -10.60 33.37 5.18
N PHE A 661 -11.87 33.37 4.75
CA PHE A 661 -12.29 33.11 3.36
C PHE A 661 -12.92 34.33 2.69
N LYS A 662 -12.94 35.48 3.37
CA LYS A 662 -13.39 36.73 2.77
C LYS A 662 -12.48 37.11 1.60
N ASP A 663 -13.10 37.67 0.56
CA ASP A 663 -12.38 38.26 -0.57
C ASP A 663 -11.41 39.33 -0.05
N ALA A 664 -10.12 39.20 -0.40
CA ALA A 664 -9.08 40.13 -0.03
C ALA A 664 -9.21 41.51 -0.72
N SER A 665 -10.20 41.68 -1.60
CA SER A 665 -10.45 42.94 -2.31
C SER A 665 -11.06 44.00 -1.42
N PHE A 666 -10.40 45.15 -1.35
CA PHE A 666 -10.90 46.37 -0.72
C PHE A 666 -10.58 47.60 -1.58
N ILE A 667 -11.23 48.72 -1.30
CA ILE A 667 -10.82 50.04 -1.77
C ILE A 667 -10.95 51.04 -0.61
N ALA A 668 -9.96 51.91 -0.46
CA ALA A 668 -9.93 52.93 0.56
C ALA A 668 -9.50 54.26 -0.05
N ASP A 669 -10.23 55.34 0.25
CA ASP A 669 -9.77 56.68 -0.05
C ASP A 669 -8.65 57.08 0.91
N PHE A 670 -7.56 57.62 0.38
CA PHE A 670 -6.42 58.06 1.21
C PHE A 670 -6.13 59.55 1.07
N ALA A 671 -6.63 60.21 0.03
CA ALA A 671 -6.47 61.64 -0.16
C ALA A 671 -7.63 62.27 -0.93
N THR A 672 -7.93 63.54 -0.65
CA THR A 672 -8.92 64.34 -1.38
C THR A 672 -8.26 65.57 -1.97
N SER A 673 -8.42 65.79 -3.28
CA SER A 673 -7.97 66.99 -3.98
C SER A 673 -9.16 67.87 -4.32
N SER A 674 -9.42 68.88 -3.48
CA SER A 674 -10.49 69.86 -3.73
C SER A 674 -10.26 70.65 -5.02
N ASN A 675 -9.00 70.97 -5.35
CA ASN A 675 -8.63 71.73 -6.55
C ASN A 675 -8.86 70.93 -7.85
N ALA A 676 -8.63 69.61 -7.82
CA ALA A 676 -8.86 68.75 -8.98
C ALA A 676 -10.29 68.18 -9.01
N GLY A 677 -11.08 68.38 -7.95
CA GLY A 677 -12.39 67.74 -7.80
C GLY A 677 -12.30 66.22 -7.76
N GLN A 678 -11.24 65.66 -7.16
CA GLN A 678 -10.93 64.23 -7.18
C GLN A 678 -10.65 63.64 -5.80
N VAL A 679 -10.79 62.32 -5.68
CA VAL A 679 -10.39 61.50 -4.53
C VAL A 679 -9.41 60.44 -5.02
N SER A 680 -8.32 60.26 -4.29
CA SER A 680 -7.31 59.23 -4.55
C SER A 680 -7.58 58.02 -3.68
N TYR A 681 -7.52 56.84 -4.30
CA TYR A 681 -7.82 55.56 -3.68
C TYR A 681 -6.64 54.61 -3.80
N LEU A 682 -6.46 53.78 -2.78
CA LEU A 682 -5.70 52.54 -2.85
C LEU A 682 -6.66 51.38 -2.63
N GLY A 683 -6.45 50.28 -3.35
CA GLY A 683 -7.23 49.09 -3.14
C GLY A 683 -6.41 47.84 -3.35
N ALA A 684 -7.01 46.70 -3.03
CA ALA A 684 -6.47 45.39 -3.33
C ALA A 684 -7.42 44.57 -4.20
N ARG A 685 -6.83 43.61 -4.91
CA ARG A 685 -7.51 42.52 -5.61
C ARG A 685 -7.08 41.19 -4.97
N PRO A 686 -7.74 40.06 -5.30
CA PRO A 686 -7.33 38.76 -4.78
C PRO A 686 -5.85 38.48 -5.07
N PRO A 687 -5.10 37.90 -4.12
CA PRO A 687 -3.66 37.69 -4.26
C PRO A 687 -3.32 36.77 -5.44
N ARG A 688 -2.07 36.83 -5.91
CA ARG A 688 -1.48 35.89 -6.90
C ARG A 688 -0.47 35.00 -6.21
N LEU A 689 -0.14 33.86 -6.78
CA LEU A 689 1.04 33.12 -6.36
C LEU A 689 2.28 33.71 -7.02
N GLY A 690 3.30 33.99 -6.21
CA GLY A 690 4.65 34.30 -6.66
C GLY A 690 5.54 33.07 -6.55
N VAL A 691 6.52 32.97 -7.44
CA VAL A 691 7.60 31.98 -7.36
C VAL A 691 8.88 32.73 -7.03
N PHE A 692 9.54 32.32 -5.94
CA PHE A 692 10.69 32.99 -5.36
C PHE A 692 11.88 32.05 -5.37
N LEU A 693 13.02 32.50 -5.90
CA LEU A 693 14.28 31.79 -5.73
C LEU A 693 14.95 32.32 -4.46
N VAL A 694 15.15 31.42 -3.50
CA VAL A 694 15.79 31.70 -2.21
C VAL A 694 17.15 31.02 -2.20
N ASP A 695 18.21 31.81 -2.06
CA ASP A 695 19.61 31.38 -2.05
C ASP A 695 20.29 31.56 -0.69
N THR A 696 19.51 31.82 0.36
CA THR A 696 19.96 32.00 1.75
C THR A 696 19.52 30.85 2.65
N GLY A 697 20.25 30.56 3.72
CA GLY A 697 19.90 29.51 4.69
C GLY A 697 19.99 28.07 4.16
N GLY A 698 20.71 27.84 3.06
CA GLY A 698 20.85 26.51 2.44
C GLY A 698 21.22 26.61 0.95
N ALA A 699 21.04 25.50 0.22
CA ALA A 699 21.17 25.50 -1.24
C ALA A 699 20.06 26.36 -1.89
N PRO A 700 20.29 26.96 -3.08
CA PRO A 700 19.27 27.68 -3.82
C PRO A 700 18.03 26.82 -4.09
N ARG A 701 16.86 27.37 -3.80
CA ARG A 701 15.57 26.65 -3.82
C ARG A 701 14.44 27.55 -4.27
N ALA A 702 13.45 26.96 -4.93
CA ALA A 702 12.24 27.67 -5.36
C ALA A 702 11.15 27.54 -4.28
N MET A 703 10.56 28.67 -3.90
CA MET A 703 9.46 28.78 -2.94
C MET A 703 8.25 29.37 -3.65
N VAL A 704 7.04 28.99 -3.22
CA VAL A 704 5.79 29.49 -3.78
C VAL A 704 4.91 30.03 -2.65
N GLY A 705 4.37 31.23 -2.83
CA GLY A 705 3.53 31.86 -1.81
C GLY A 705 2.63 32.96 -2.36
N PRO A 706 1.57 33.35 -1.63
CA PRO A 706 0.67 34.42 -2.05
C PRO A 706 1.34 35.80 -2.01
N VAL A 707 1.05 36.63 -3.01
CA VAL A 707 1.53 37.99 -3.21
C VAL A 707 0.33 38.92 -3.34
N ALA A 708 0.34 39.99 -2.54
CA ALA A 708 -0.72 40.98 -2.56
C ALA A 708 -0.81 41.68 -3.94
N ARG A 709 -2.04 42.02 -4.35
CA ARG A 709 -2.29 42.81 -5.56
C ARG A 709 -2.87 44.17 -5.21
N GLY A 710 -2.03 45.16 -5.00
CA GLY A 710 -2.45 46.54 -4.77
C GLY A 710 -2.67 47.31 -6.08
N PHE A 711 -3.62 48.25 -6.09
CA PHE A 711 -3.84 49.22 -7.16
C PHE A 711 -4.09 50.63 -6.62
N GLU A 712 -3.82 51.66 -7.42
CA GLU A 712 -4.34 53.01 -7.24
C GLU A 712 -5.48 53.33 -8.20
N HIS A 713 -6.33 54.28 -7.80
CA HIS A 713 -7.41 54.80 -8.61
C HIS A 713 -7.70 56.26 -8.24
N HIS A 714 -8.08 57.08 -9.22
CA HIS A 714 -8.53 58.46 -9.01
C HIS A 714 -9.96 58.63 -9.53
N GLY A 715 -10.88 58.96 -8.62
CA GLY A 715 -12.30 59.13 -8.93
C GLY A 715 -12.79 60.57 -8.66
N PRO A 716 -13.96 60.96 -9.19
CA PRO A 716 -14.52 62.28 -8.94
C PRO A 716 -14.93 62.46 -7.47
N LEU A 717 -14.73 63.66 -6.92
CA LEU A 717 -15.09 64.01 -5.53
C LEU A 717 -16.60 63.85 -5.25
N ALA A 718 -17.43 64.05 -6.28
CA ALA A 718 -18.88 63.90 -6.18
C ALA A 718 -19.35 62.46 -5.95
N GLN A 719 -18.49 61.45 -6.16
CA GLN A 719 -18.84 60.04 -6.05
C GLN A 719 -17.72 59.27 -5.33
N ARG A 720 -17.86 59.13 -4.01
CA ARG A 720 -16.96 58.27 -3.23
C ARG A 720 -17.24 56.79 -3.49
N LEU A 721 -16.18 55.99 -3.55
CA LEU A 721 -16.25 54.55 -3.78
C LEU A 721 -16.26 53.79 -2.45
N ASP A 722 -17.16 52.82 -2.33
CA ASP A 722 -17.09 51.74 -1.34
C ASP A 722 -16.51 50.47 -1.97
N ASP A 723 -16.31 49.40 -1.19
CA ASP A 723 -15.80 48.12 -1.72
C ASP A 723 -16.67 47.55 -2.85
N GLY A 724 -17.99 47.74 -2.79
CA GLY A 724 -18.93 47.27 -3.80
C GLY A 724 -18.76 48.00 -5.15
N ALA A 725 -18.54 49.31 -5.12
CA ALA A 725 -18.23 50.14 -6.28
C ALA A 725 -16.79 49.91 -6.76
N GLY A 726 -15.83 49.77 -5.85
CA GLY A 726 -14.43 49.48 -6.15
C GLY A 726 -14.22 48.15 -6.86
N ARG A 727 -15.02 47.12 -6.53
CA ARG A 727 -15.03 45.83 -7.25
C ARG A 727 -15.49 45.96 -8.71
N LYS A 728 -16.27 46.98 -9.06
CA LYS A 728 -16.77 47.21 -10.42
C LYS A 728 -15.80 48.00 -11.30
N LEU A 729 -14.70 48.53 -10.74
CA LEU A 729 -13.69 49.25 -11.52
C LEU A 729 -12.98 48.31 -12.49
N THR A 730 -13.03 48.65 -13.78
CA THR A 730 -12.40 47.91 -14.88
C THR A 730 -11.04 48.47 -15.28
N GLN A 731 -10.73 49.71 -14.89
CA GLN A 731 -9.44 50.38 -15.13
C GLN A 731 -8.80 50.69 -13.79
N LEU A 732 -7.69 50.03 -13.51
CA LEU A 732 -6.90 50.15 -12.29
C LEU A 732 -5.46 50.43 -12.65
N GLU A 733 -4.80 51.27 -11.85
CA GLU A 733 -3.39 51.58 -12.02
C GLU A 733 -2.58 50.71 -11.06
N GLU A 734 -1.85 49.73 -11.60
CA GLU A 734 -0.94 48.86 -10.84
C GLU A 734 0.51 49.04 -11.36
N PRO A 735 1.07 50.28 -11.42
CA PRO A 735 2.33 50.53 -12.11
C PRO A 735 3.51 49.75 -11.50
N TRP A 736 3.50 49.52 -10.18
CA TRP A 736 4.49 48.70 -9.49
C TRP A 736 4.44 47.22 -9.88
N SER A 737 3.26 46.69 -10.24
CA SER A 737 3.12 45.27 -10.59
C SER A 737 3.83 44.93 -11.90
N LYS A 738 3.91 45.89 -12.82
CA LYS A 738 4.51 45.71 -14.16
C LYS A 738 5.97 45.22 -14.11
N SER A 739 6.69 45.43 -13.03
CA SER A 739 8.10 44.99 -12.89
C SER A 739 8.23 43.51 -12.56
N TYR A 740 7.18 42.85 -12.05
CA TYR A 740 7.22 41.45 -11.60
C TYR A 740 6.05 40.59 -12.07
N THR A 741 5.03 41.18 -12.71
CA THR A 741 3.93 40.44 -13.30
C THR A 741 4.12 40.26 -14.80
N VAL A 742 3.90 39.04 -15.27
CA VAL A 742 3.72 38.76 -16.70
C VAL A 742 2.23 38.75 -16.99
N GLU A 743 1.82 39.47 -18.04
CA GLU A 743 0.42 39.44 -18.48
C GLU A 743 0.06 38.00 -18.89
N PRO A 744 -1.07 37.47 -18.41
CA PRO A 744 -1.49 36.13 -18.79
C PRO A 744 -1.71 36.07 -20.30
N ALA A 745 -1.46 34.89 -20.88
CA ALA A 745 -1.82 34.65 -22.26
C ALA A 745 -3.32 34.98 -22.47
N PRO A 746 -3.71 35.57 -23.62
CA PRO A 746 -5.09 35.94 -23.87
C PRO A 746 -6.01 34.73 -23.72
N GLU A 747 -7.06 34.89 -22.91
CA GLU A 747 -8.02 33.83 -22.68
C GLU A 747 -8.71 33.43 -24.00
N PRO A 748 -8.60 32.17 -24.44
CA PRO A 748 -9.22 31.72 -25.66
C PRO A 748 -10.74 31.63 -25.47
N PRO A 749 -11.55 31.96 -26.49
CA PRO A 749 -12.99 31.74 -26.43
C PRO A 749 -13.24 30.23 -26.41
N LEU A 750 -13.42 29.64 -25.24
CA LEU A 750 -13.49 28.18 -25.07
C LEU A 750 -14.63 27.82 -24.12
N LEU A 751 -15.58 27.02 -24.60
CA LEU A 751 -16.59 26.38 -23.78
C LEU A 751 -16.10 24.98 -23.44
N LEU A 752 -15.79 24.80 -22.16
CA LEU A 752 -15.54 23.52 -21.53
C LEU A 752 -16.85 23.00 -20.94
N ARG A 753 -17.20 21.76 -21.25
CA ARG A 753 -18.27 21.04 -20.56
C ARG A 753 -17.79 19.64 -20.22
N GLY A 754 -17.69 19.36 -18.93
CA GLY A 754 -17.29 18.06 -18.40
C GLY A 754 -18.45 17.37 -17.72
N SER A 755 -18.64 16.08 -18.01
CA SER A 755 -19.50 15.21 -17.21
C SER A 755 -18.60 14.28 -16.42
N PHE A 756 -18.61 14.44 -15.10
CA PHE A 756 -17.88 13.58 -14.18
C PHE A 756 -18.89 12.92 -13.27
N ASP A 757 -19.13 11.63 -13.47
CA ASP A 757 -19.72 10.83 -12.41
C ASP A 757 -18.59 10.53 -11.43
N PHE A 758 -18.58 11.25 -10.31
CA PHE A 758 -17.81 10.82 -9.16
C PHE A 758 -18.25 9.41 -8.81
N LEU A 759 -17.28 8.57 -8.46
CA LEU A 759 -17.54 7.28 -7.84
C LEU A 759 -18.49 7.52 -6.66
N ASP A 760 -19.77 7.20 -6.81
CA ASP A 760 -20.61 6.88 -5.67
C ASP A 760 -20.02 5.56 -5.14
N GLU A 761 -19.36 5.61 -4.00
CA GLU A 761 -18.80 4.43 -3.32
C GLU A 761 -19.88 3.36 -2.97
N VAL A 762 -21.15 3.59 -3.32
CA VAL A 762 -22.28 2.74 -2.91
C VAL A 762 -23.06 2.10 -4.08
N SER A 763 -22.76 2.34 -5.37
CA SER A 763 -23.47 1.55 -6.41
C SER A 763 -22.71 1.22 -7.70
N THR A 764 -22.56 -0.09 -7.92
CA THR A 764 -22.51 -0.82 -9.20
C THR A 764 -21.93 -0.11 -10.45
N HIS A 765 -20.67 -0.45 -10.76
CA HIS A 765 -20.22 -1.01 -12.05
C HIS A 765 -20.36 -0.21 -13.36
N ARG A 766 -20.49 1.12 -13.36
CA ARG A 766 -20.17 1.92 -14.57
C ARG A 766 -19.45 3.21 -14.22
N SER A 767 -18.12 3.18 -14.21
CA SER A 767 -17.34 4.38 -14.49
C SER A 767 -17.56 4.73 -15.97
N SER A 768 -18.45 5.68 -16.25
CA SER A 768 -18.48 6.28 -17.58
C SER A 768 -17.15 7.04 -17.80
N PRO A 769 -16.54 6.97 -19.00
CA PRO A 769 -15.35 7.76 -19.31
C PRO A 769 -15.64 9.23 -19.00
N GLY A 770 -14.76 9.89 -18.23
CA GLY A 770 -14.83 11.33 -18.06
C GLY A 770 -14.79 11.98 -19.45
N GLN A 771 -15.92 12.50 -19.90
CA GLN A 771 -16.01 13.15 -21.20
C GLN A 771 -15.89 14.65 -20.98
N ILE A 772 -14.86 15.20 -21.61
CA ILE A 772 -14.65 16.63 -21.65
C ILE A 772 -14.95 17.08 -23.07
N THR A 773 -15.95 17.93 -23.23
CA THR A 773 -16.27 18.52 -24.52
C THR A 773 -15.77 19.95 -24.56
N LEU A 774 -15.06 20.28 -25.64
CA LEU A 774 -14.51 21.60 -25.89
C LEU A 774 -15.11 22.16 -27.18
N ARG A 775 -15.47 23.44 -27.17
CA ARG A 775 -15.89 24.18 -28.37
C ARG A 775 -15.38 25.61 -28.28
N SER A 776 -14.91 26.17 -29.37
CA SER A 776 -14.51 27.58 -29.46
C SER A 776 -15.37 28.35 -30.46
N THR A 777 -15.36 29.68 -30.46
CA THR A 777 -15.93 30.48 -31.56
C THR A 777 -14.99 30.63 -32.75
N ARG A 778 -13.70 30.28 -32.60
CA ARG A 778 -12.67 30.33 -33.65
C ARG A 778 -11.81 29.07 -33.63
N ASN A 779 -11.01 28.85 -34.66
CA ASN A 779 -10.00 27.79 -34.61
C ASN A 779 -8.92 28.17 -33.59
N LEU A 780 -8.74 27.33 -32.57
CA LEU A 780 -7.68 27.45 -31.56
C LEU A 780 -6.46 26.60 -31.92
N GLY A 781 -6.63 25.62 -32.83
CA GLY A 781 -5.60 24.62 -33.10
C GLY A 781 -5.48 23.63 -31.94
N PRO A 782 -4.28 23.11 -31.65
CA PRO A 782 -4.11 22.03 -30.68
C PRO A 782 -4.41 22.52 -29.26
N VAL A 783 -5.35 21.85 -28.61
CA VAL A 783 -5.72 22.06 -27.21
C VAL A 783 -5.44 20.79 -26.43
N THR A 784 -4.67 20.92 -25.36
CA THR A 784 -4.36 19.81 -24.45
C THR A 784 -5.32 19.84 -23.27
N VAL A 785 -5.92 18.71 -22.94
CA VAL A 785 -6.71 18.50 -21.73
C VAL A 785 -5.97 17.47 -20.89
N GLU A 786 -5.59 17.85 -19.68
CA GLU A 786 -4.90 17.06 -18.68
C GLU A 786 -5.87 16.79 -17.51
N LEU A 787 -5.89 15.56 -17.02
CA LEU A 787 -6.53 15.20 -15.76
C LEU A 787 -5.50 15.28 -14.65
N LEU A 788 -5.86 15.82 -13.49
CA LEU A 788 -4.95 16.05 -12.37
C LEU A 788 -5.37 15.25 -11.12
N ASP A 789 -4.39 14.80 -10.34
CA ASP A 789 -4.60 14.28 -8.99
C ASP A 789 -4.73 15.39 -7.93
N HIS A 790 -4.94 14.99 -6.68
CA HIS A 790 -4.99 15.87 -5.52
C HIS A 790 -3.71 16.70 -5.29
N HIS A 791 -2.56 16.21 -5.78
CA HIS A 791 -1.27 16.90 -5.77
C HIS A 791 -1.05 17.78 -7.03
N ARG A 792 -2.06 17.91 -7.90
CA ARG A 792 -2.02 18.64 -9.19
C ARG A 792 -1.02 18.08 -10.22
N LYS A 793 -0.63 16.81 -10.08
CA LYS A 793 0.16 16.08 -11.07
C LYS A 793 -0.75 15.54 -12.17
N VAL A 794 -0.24 15.55 -13.40
CA VAL A 794 -0.95 15.06 -14.58
C VAL A 794 -1.07 13.54 -14.51
N THR A 795 -2.30 13.03 -14.53
CA THR A 795 -2.64 11.60 -14.50
C THR A 795 -3.03 11.07 -15.88
N ALA A 796 -3.57 11.92 -16.75
CA ALA A 796 -3.84 11.62 -18.14
C ALA A 796 -3.77 12.91 -18.97
N SER A 797 -3.43 12.82 -20.26
CA SER A 797 -3.37 13.98 -21.15
C SER A 797 -3.83 13.60 -22.54
N LEU A 798 -4.65 14.44 -23.16
CA LEU A 798 -5.12 14.30 -24.53
C LEU A 798 -4.99 15.64 -25.24
N GLN A 799 -4.48 15.63 -26.45
CA GLN A 799 -4.40 16.82 -27.29
C GLN A 799 -5.25 16.63 -28.56
N LYS A 800 -6.11 17.60 -28.86
CA LYS A 800 -6.91 17.63 -30.09
C LYS A 800 -7.07 19.05 -30.60
N ASP A 801 -7.21 19.21 -31.90
CA ASP A 801 -7.57 20.50 -32.48
C ASP A 801 -8.98 20.91 -32.07
N VAL A 802 -9.13 22.10 -31.50
CA VAL A 802 -10.43 22.66 -31.11
C VAL A 802 -10.75 23.88 -31.96
N GLY A 803 -12.00 23.94 -32.42
CA GLY A 803 -12.52 25.04 -33.22
C GLY A 803 -14.02 25.25 -33.00
N PRO A 804 -14.74 25.80 -34.00
CA PRO A 804 -16.19 26.02 -33.95
C PRO A 804 -17.04 24.78 -33.69
N LYS A 805 -16.54 23.60 -34.06
CA LYS A 805 -17.22 22.33 -33.82
C LYS A 805 -16.88 21.81 -32.42
N THR A 806 -17.86 21.20 -31.75
CA THR A 806 -17.63 20.51 -30.48
C THR A 806 -16.68 19.33 -30.68
N VAL A 807 -15.63 19.28 -29.87
CA VAL A 807 -14.62 18.23 -29.86
C VAL A 807 -14.72 17.49 -28.54
N VAL A 808 -14.80 16.17 -28.60
CA VAL A 808 -14.89 15.31 -27.41
C VAL A 808 -13.51 14.78 -27.07
N PHE A 809 -13.06 15.05 -25.85
CA PHE A 809 -11.92 14.45 -25.19
C PHE A 809 -12.46 13.31 -24.32
N SER A 810 -12.35 12.10 -24.85
CA SER A 810 -12.74 10.88 -24.16
C SER A 810 -11.51 10.30 -23.50
N PHE A 811 -11.39 10.50 -22.20
CA PHE A 811 -10.43 9.76 -21.40
C PHE A 811 -10.99 8.37 -21.18
N ALA A 812 -10.17 7.32 -21.34
CA ALA A 812 -10.65 5.98 -21.09
C ALA A 812 -11.26 5.92 -19.67
N SER A 813 -12.47 5.37 -19.56
CA SER A 813 -12.99 4.91 -18.28
C SER A 813 -11.89 4.02 -17.70
N ARG A 814 -11.44 4.33 -16.47
CA ARG A 814 -10.39 3.57 -15.81
C ARG A 814 -10.61 2.08 -16.09
N PRO A 815 -9.61 1.31 -16.56
CA PRO A 815 -9.74 -0.13 -16.49
C PRO A 815 -10.07 -0.52 -15.04
N ALA A 816 -10.81 -1.60 -14.83
CA ALA A 816 -11.18 -2.13 -13.51
C ALA A 816 -9.98 -2.47 -12.60
N LYS A 817 -8.74 -2.23 -13.06
CA LYS A 817 -7.50 -2.29 -12.31
C LYS A 817 -6.90 -0.89 -12.23
N VAL A 818 -7.12 -0.24 -11.10
CA VAL A 818 -6.40 0.97 -10.70
C VAL A 818 -4.97 0.54 -10.33
N GLU A 819 -3.96 1.10 -11.00
CA GLU A 819 -2.60 1.07 -10.48
C GLU A 819 -2.57 1.84 -9.14
N GLN A 820 -2.12 1.15 -8.08
CA GLN A 820 -1.96 1.73 -6.74
C GLN A 820 -1.16 3.04 -6.84
N GLY A 821 -1.74 4.13 -6.34
CA GLY A 821 -1.14 5.47 -6.38
C GLY A 821 -1.76 6.44 -7.40
N THR A 822 -2.65 5.98 -8.29
CA THR A 822 -3.42 6.92 -9.13
C THR A 822 -4.63 7.46 -8.37
N HIS A 823 -4.42 8.59 -7.68
CA HIS A 823 -5.47 9.35 -7.01
C HIS A 823 -6.66 9.62 -7.95
N ALA A 824 -7.85 9.79 -7.38
CA ALA A 824 -9.03 10.25 -8.12
C ALA A 824 -8.68 11.49 -8.96
N THR A 825 -9.26 11.60 -10.16
CA THR A 825 -9.15 12.85 -10.92
C THR A 825 -9.90 13.92 -10.15
N GLU A 826 -9.14 14.86 -9.60
CA GLU A 826 -9.65 15.93 -8.74
C GLU A 826 -9.41 17.31 -9.35
N GLY A 827 -8.73 17.36 -10.49
CA GLY A 827 -8.58 18.55 -11.32
C GLY A 827 -8.59 18.26 -12.82
N ILE A 828 -8.91 19.29 -13.61
CA ILE A 828 -8.72 19.32 -15.07
C ILE A 828 -7.83 20.51 -15.37
N ARG A 829 -6.84 20.33 -16.24
CA ARG A 829 -6.09 21.43 -16.84
C ARG A 829 -6.29 21.44 -18.35
N VAL A 830 -6.69 22.57 -18.91
CA VAL A 830 -6.86 22.79 -20.34
C VAL A 830 -5.82 23.79 -20.80
N ARG A 831 -5.02 23.44 -21.81
CA ARG A 831 -3.93 24.26 -22.35
C ARG A 831 -4.19 24.59 -23.80
N VAL A 832 -4.16 25.88 -24.13
CA VAL A 832 -4.32 26.42 -25.50
C VAL A 832 -3.12 27.32 -25.78
N GLY A 833 -2.10 26.78 -26.45
CA GLY A 833 -0.79 27.45 -26.52
C GLY A 833 -0.23 27.69 -25.11
N GLU A 834 0.09 28.95 -24.81
CA GLU A 834 0.56 29.40 -23.49
C GLU A 834 -0.58 29.57 -22.45
N TYR A 835 -1.83 29.65 -22.90
CA TYR A 835 -2.96 29.79 -21.97
C TYR A 835 -3.25 28.47 -21.27
N THR A 836 -3.40 28.52 -19.95
CA THR A 836 -3.75 27.37 -19.12
C THR A 836 -4.94 27.70 -18.25
N TYR A 837 -5.98 26.89 -18.32
CA TYR A 837 -7.14 26.92 -17.43
C TYR A 837 -7.12 25.67 -16.55
N GLU A 838 -7.17 25.82 -15.24
CA GLU A 838 -7.29 24.70 -14.32
C GLU A 838 -8.60 24.79 -13.53
N GLN A 839 -9.30 23.67 -13.40
CA GLN A 839 -10.54 23.54 -12.63
C GLN A 839 -10.42 22.40 -11.65
N SER A 840 -10.54 22.70 -10.36
CA SER A 840 -10.77 21.69 -9.33
C SER A 840 -12.16 21.08 -9.52
N ILE A 841 -12.26 19.75 -9.44
CA ILE A 841 -13.52 19.02 -9.61
C ILE A 841 -14.12 18.65 -8.24
N PHE A 842 -13.41 18.90 -7.13
CA PHE A 842 -13.69 18.47 -5.74
C PHE A 842 -15.14 18.60 -5.19
N PHE A 843 -16.05 19.30 -5.86
CA PHE A 843 -17.42 19.52 -5.38
C PHE A 843 -18.49 19.43 -6.48
N ALA A 844 -18.16 19.00 -7.70
CA ALA A 844 -19.10 19.02 -8.81
C ALA A 844 -19.84 17.69 -9.00
N ARG A 845 -20.88 17.41 -8.20
CA ARG A 845 -21.86 16.39 -8.59
C ARG A 845 -22.61 16.87 -9.84
N GLY A 846 -22.35 16.25 -10.99
CA GLY A 846 -23.05 16.52 -12.25
C GLY A 846 -22.19 17.13 -13.36
N VAL A 847 -22.85 17.79 -14.32
CA VAL A 847 -22.17 18.37 -15.48
C VAL A 847 -21.62 19.76 -15.13
N THR A 848 -20.30 19.93 -15.16
CA THR A 848 -19.69 21.25 -15.08
C THR A 848 -19.62 21.89 -16.46
N SER A 849 -19.88 23.19 -16.53
CA SER A 849 -19.62 23.97 -17.73
C SER A 849 -18.89 25.24 -17.37
N THR A 850 -17.76 25.48 -18.04
CA THR A 850 -17.00 26.70 -17.94
C THR A 850 -16.95 27.36 -19.31
N ALA A 851 -17.37 28.62 -19.38
CA ALA A 851 -17.24 29.45 -20.57
C ALA A 851 -16.09 30.43 -20.35
N LEU A 852 -15.09 30.35 -21.22
CA LEU A 852 -13.87 31.16 -21.22
C LEU A 852 -13.89 32.15 -22.39
N GLY A 853 -13.17 33.26 -22.25
CA GLY A 853 -12.84 34.18 -23.35
C GLY A 853 -14.06 34.79 -24.05
N GLY A 854 -15.10 35.14 -23.28
CA GLY A 854 -16.33 35.74 -23.80
C GLY A 854 -17.32 34.76 -24.44
N MET A 855 -17.11 33.45 -24.29
CA MET A 855 -18.12 32.46 -24.65
C MET A 855 -19.40 32.70 -23.82
N PRO A 856 -20.60 32.64 -24.42
CA PRO A 856 -21.84 32.73 -23.66
C PRO A 856 -21.91 31.57 -22.67
N LYS A 857 -22.18 31.86 -21.40
CA LYS A 857 -22.45 30.82 -20.41
C LYS A 857 -23.65 30.00 -20.90
N PRO A 858 -23.57 28.66 -20.91
CA PRO A 858 -24.72 27.85 -21.28
C PRO A 858 -25.87 28.16 -20.32
N THR A 859 -27.00 28.57 -20.87
CA THR A 859 -28.28 28.63 -20.14
C THR A 859 -28.70 27.20 -19.87
N TRP A 860 -28.75 26.82 -18.59
CA TRP A 860 -29.23 25.53 -18.13
C TRP A 860 -30.73 25.56 -17.92
#